data_AF-A0A8D9LNZ1-F1
#
_entry.id   AF-A0A8D9LNZ1-F1
#
_cell.length_a   1.000
_cell.length_b   1.000
_cell.length_c   1.000
_cell.angle_alpha   90.00
_cell.angle_beta   90.00
_cell.angle_gamma   90.00
#
_symmetry.space_group_name_H-M   'P 1'
#
loop_
_entity.id
_entity.type
_entity.pdbx_description
1 polymer ?
#
loop_
_entity_poly.entity_id
_entity_poly.type
_entity_poly.pdbx_seq_one_letter_code
_entity_poly.pdbx_strand_id
1 'polypeptide(L)'
;MAMDLKLIAAGLRHCGKLQAFKRGESIQAQLIKQGISNNVFLANNLISMHLDFRSLVDAQKVFDEMTERNIVTWTTMVSGYTSGGKPNKAIELYRSMLDSESEAPNEFLFSAVLKACGLVGDLQLGRLIHERIGEENIKGDVVLMNAVLDMYVKNRRLSEANKAFSEISQPNLTSWNTLISGYCKEGLVNEAVRLFHRIPQPNAVSWNCLISGFVDKGSPRALEFLIMMHREGLKLDGFALPCGLKACSFGGLLTMGRQLHCCVLKSGFESSSFALSALIDMYSNCCSLSDAVDLFRQAKLHSTVAVSNAMLSGFFINDENEAALWLLLQMYQSGLSFDSYTLSGALKICTNLINLRLGLQVHGLVVISGYELDYIVGSILVDLHANVGNVQDAYRLFHRLPNKDIIAFSGLIRGCVKAGFHSLAFDLFRELIKLGLHADQFVISSILKACSSLASLGWGKQIHGLCVKKGYESEPVTTTGLIDMYVKGGEIDNGVVLFDGMLERDVVSWTGIIVGCGQNGQAKEAIRYFREMIDSGVEPNEVTFYGVLSACRHSGMLEEARFVLESMRSEYGLEPCVEHYYCMVDLLGQAGMFQEAEEIIKGMPFEPDKTIWMSLLTACGTHKNAELVTVIAEKLLSSFSEDPSVYTCISNVYATMGMWDRLGEVREAAKKRSQTYGKAHAQGKVVIVKSTYRKERFILVTMGFAFVNNSRINGITSLNSKMGHFNFFSVHHFNITEVTITAPGDSPNTDGLKFGFCSNINISKTHIGTGDDCIAILSGTTNMDISNVNCGPGHGISVGSLGKNKEEKDVNGLTVRDIVFNGTSDGIRIKTWESSASKILVSNFVYENIQMINVGNPINIDQKYCPHPPCEKKGQSHVQIQDLKLKNIYGTSTNKVAVNLQCSKSFPCKKVELIDINLEHKGVEGGPSTAVCENVDGSARGTMVPQHCLN
;
A
#
# COMPACT_ATOMS: atom_id res chain seq x y z
N MET A 1 11.82 -29.29 -79.35
CA MET A 1 13.01 -29.35 -78.50
C MET A 1 12.56 -29.90 -77.16
N ALA A 2 12.88 -31.15 -76.83
CA ALA A 2 12.48 -31.75 -75.56
C ALA A 2 13.12 -30.93 -74.42
N MET A 3 12.28 -30.32 -73.57
CA MET A 3 12.77 -29.47 -72.48
C MET A 3 13.33 -30.36 -71.38
N ASP A 4 14.61 -30.20 -71.04
CA ASP A 4 15.26 -30.99 -70.00
C ASP A 4 14.77 -30.55 -68.62
N LEU A 5 13.86 -31.34 -68.03
CA LEU A 5 13.30 -31.12 -66.70
C LEU A 5 14.37 -31.02 -65.62
N LYS A 6 15.53 -31.69 -65.77
CA LYS A 6 16.62 -31.62 -64.80
C LYS A 6 17.34 -30.27 -64.85
N LEU A 7 17.51 -29.69 -66.04
CA LEU A 7 18.12 -28.37 -66.22
C LEU A 7 17.25 -27.26 -65.61
N ILE A 8 15.93 -27.34 -65.79
CA ILE A 8 14.97 -26.41 -65.19
C ILE A 8 14.99 -26.52 -63.66
N ALA A 9 14.95 -27.74 -63.13
CA ALA A 9 15.01 -27.97 -61.69
C ALA A 9 16.33 -27.46 -61.08
N ALA A 10 17.46 -27.61 -61.79
CA ALA A 10 18.74 -27.01 -61.39
C ALA A 10 18.68 -25.48 -61.40
N GLY A 11 18.04 -24.87 -62.41
CA GLY A 11 17.78 -23.44 -62.48
C GLY A 11 16.95 -22.91 -61.31
N LEU A 12 15.87 -23.61 -60.95
CA LEU A 12 15.02 -23.26 -59.79
C LEU A 12 15.79 -23.34 -58.47
N ARG A 13 16.54 -24.42 -58.23
CA ARG A 13 17.39 -24.54 -57.03
C ARG A 13 18.47 -23.47 -56.96
N HIS A 14 19.04 -23.10 -58.11
CA HIS A 14 20.04 -22.04 -58.19
C HIS A 14 19.42 -20.66 -57.90
N CYS A 15 18.20 -20.40 -58.39
CA CYS A 15 17.47 -19.18 -58.07
C CYS A 15 17.16 -19.07 -56.57
N GLY A 16 16.71 -20.15 -55.94
CA GLY A 16 16.45 -20.20 -54.49
C GLY A 16 17.69 -19.88 -53.66
N LYS A 17 18.81 -20.57 -53.95
CA LYS A 17 20.09 -20.36 -53.26
C LYS A 17 20.65 -18.94 -53.43
N LEU A 18 20.50 -18.34 -54.61
CA LEU A 18 20.96 -16.98 -54.89
C LEU A 18 19.95 -15.89 -54.55
N GLN A 19 18.78 -16.23 -53.99
CA GLN A 19 17.71 -15.27 -53.68
C GLN A 19 17.32 -14.44 -54.92
N ALA A 20 17.30 -15.06 -56.10
CA ALA A 20 17.03 -14.40 -57.38
C ALA A 20 15.52 -14.36 -57.70
N PHE A 21 14.74 -13.65 -56.87
CA PHE A 21 13.26 -13.63 -56.90
C PHE A 21 12.67 -13.45 -58.31
N LYS A 22 13.03 -12.36 -59.01
CA LYS A 22 12.50 -12.03 -60.35
C LYS A 22 12.77 -13.12 -61.40
N ARG A 23 13.94 -13.78 -61.32
CA ARG A 23 14.29 -14.86 -62.26
C ARG A 23 13.54 -16.14 -61.93
N GLY A 24 13.37 -16.46 -60.64
CA GLY A 24 12.57 -17.59 -60.18
C GLY A 24 11.11 -17.49 -60.60
N GLU A 25 10.49 -16.32 -60.38
CA GLU A 25 9.10 -16.05 -60.81
C GLU A 25 8.93 -16.11 -62.33
N SER A 26 9.92 -15.60 -63.09
CA SER A 26 9.89 -15.69 -64.55
C SER A 26 9.96 -17.13 -65.05
N ILE A 27 10.79 -17.99 -64.42
CA ILE A 27 10.86 -19.41 -64.75
C ILE A 27 9.53 -20.08 -64.41
N GLN A 28 8.95 -19.81 -63.23
CA GLN A 28 7.64 -20.34 -62.84
C GLN A 28 6.52 -19.95 -63.82
N ALA A 29 6.42 -18.67 -64.20
CA ALA A 29 5.43 -18.20 -65.15
C ALA A 29 5.56 -18.90 -66.52
N GLN A 30 6.79 -19.17 -66.95
CA GLN A 30 7.07 -19.92 -68.18
C GLN A 30 6.65 -21.39 -68.08
N LEU A 31 6.83 -22.03 -66.91
CA LEU A 31 6.37 -23.39 -66.66
C LEU A 31 4.84 -23.51 -66.63
N ILE A 32 4.15 -22.51 -66.06
CA ILE A 32 2.69 -22.43 -66.07
C ILE A 32 2.17 -22.25 -67.50
N LYS A 33 2.76 -21.33 -68.27
CA LYS A 33 2.34 -21.06 -69.66
C LYS A 33 2.51 -22.28 -70.58
N GLN A 34 3.47 -23.15 -70.28
CA GLN A 34 3.72 -24.38 -71.03
C GLN A 34 2.92 -25.59 -70.51
N GLY A 35 2.19 -25.45 -69.39
CA GLY A 35 1.38 -26.52 -68.80
C GLY A 35 2.18 -27.63 -68.13
N ILE A 36 3.46 -27.40 -67.82
CA ILE A 36 4.37 -28.43 -67.25
C ILE A 36 4.59 -28.20 -65.74
N SER A 37 4.07 -27.10 -65.17
CA SER A 37 4.17 -26.79 -63.73
C SER A 37 3.57 -27.84 -62.81
N ASN A 38 2.56 -28.60 -63.29
CA ASN A 38 1.88 -29.65 -62.51
C ASN A 38 2.68 -30.96 -62.42
N ASN A 39 3.84 -31.06 -63.09
CA ASN A 39 4.73 -32.20 -62.92
C ASN A 39 5.30 -32.19 -61.49
N VAL A 40 5.04 -33.27 -60.73
CA VAL A 40 5.41 -33.39 -59.30
C VAL A 40 6.89 -33.07 -59.03
N PHE A 41 7.79 -33.46 -59.94
CA PHE A 41 9.22 -33.18 -59.78
C PHE A 41 9.54 -31.68 -59.89
N LEU A 42 8.94 -30.97 -60.85
CA LEU A 42 9.12 -29.51 -60.97
C LEU A 42 8.39 -28.75 -59.87
N ALA A 43 7.19 -29.17 -59.50
CA ALA A 43 6.41 -28.57 -58.42
C ALA A 43 7.15 -28.62 -57.07
N ASN A 44 7.79 -29.76 -56.74
CA ASN A 44 8.63 -29.87 -55.53
C ASN A 44 9.82 -28.89 -55.54
N ASN A 45 10.44 -28.65 -56.70
CA ASN A 45 11.52 -27.68 -56.82
C ASN A 45 11.02 -26.22 -56.78
N LEU A 46 9.81 -25.94 -57.26
CA LEU A 46 9.14 -24.64 -57.13
C LEU A 46 8.80 -24.34 -55.67
N ILE A 47 8.26 -25.32 -54.94
CA ILE A 47 8.02 -25.21 -53.49
C ILE A 47 9.34 -24.92 -52.77
N SER A 48 10.40 -25.70 -53.01
CA SER A 48 11.71 -25.47 -52.39
C SER A 48 12.26 -24.07 -52.70
N MET A 49 12.12 -23.58 -53.94
CA MET A 49 12.55 -22.24 -54.31
C MET A 49 11.79 -21.15 -53.52
N HIS A 50 10.46 -21.28 -53.38
CA HIS A 50 9.65 -20.33 -52.61
C HIS A 50 9.94 -20.37 -51.10
N LEU A 51 10.26 -21.55 -50.56
CA LEU A 51 10.72 -21.70 -49.18
C LEU A 51 12.07 -21.02 -48.96
N ASP A 52 13.01 -21.15 -49.92
CA ASP A 52 14.29 -20.43 -49.89
C ASP A 52 14.06 -18.90 -49.93
N PHE A 53 13.06 -18.44 -50.68
CA PHE A 53 12.60 -17.04 -50.71
C PHE A 53 11.85 -16.60 -49.44
N ARG A 54 11.66 -17.49 -48.46
CA ARG A 54 10.86 -17.28 -47.25
C ARG A 54 9.38 -16.94 -47.53
N SER A 55 8.88 -17.22 -48.72
CA SER A 55 7.45 -17.07 -49.06
C SER A 55 6.70 -18.38 -48.81
N LEU A 56 6.22 -18.55 -47.57
CA LEU A 56 5.35 -19.69 -47.21
C LEU A 56 4.01 -19.64 -47.96
N VAL A 57 3.55 -18.45 -48.34
CA VAL A 57 2.26 -18.27 -49.03
C VAL A 57 2.32 -18.83 -50.45
N ASP A 58 3.37 -18.50 -51.21
CA ASP A 58 3.49 -18.96 -52.59
C ASP A 58 3.90 -20.43 -52.67
N ALA A 59 4.70 -20.92 -51.70
CA ALA A 59 4.93 -22.35 -51.53
C ALA A 59 3.63 -23.12 -51.27
N GLN A 60 2.74 -22.60 -50.42
CA GLN A 60 1.43 -23.20 -50.15
C GLN A 60 0.53 -23.22 -51.39
N LYS A 61 0.51 -22.14 -52.19
CA LYS A 61 -0.28 -22.10 -53.43
C LYS A 61 0.14 -23.20 -54.40
N VAL A 62 1.44 -23.35 -54.64
CA VAL A 62 1.96 -24.41 -55.52
C VAL A 62 1.59 -25.78 -54.97
N PHE A 63 1.65 -25.97 -53.64
CA PHE A 63 1.23 -27.21 -53.00
C PHE A 63 -0.27 -27.50 -53.15
N ASP A 64 -1.13 -26.50 -53.04
CA ASP A 64 -2.59 -26.63 -53.16
C ASP A 64 -3.02 -26.95 -54.59
N GLU A 65 -2.32 -26.40 -55.60
CA GLU A 65 -2.57 -26.63 -57.04
C GLU A 65 -2.13 -28.01 -57.54
N MET A 66 -1.34 -28.76 -56.77
CA MET A 66 -0.90 -30.11 -57.14
C MET A 66 -2.03 -31.14 -57.07
N THR A 67 -2.27 -31.85 -58.16
CA THR A 67 -3.27 -32.94 -58.25
C THR A 67 -2.77 -34.24 -57.60
N GLU A 68 -1.47 -34.49 -57.66
CA GLU A 68 -0.80 -35.63 -57.03
C GLU A 68 0.35 -35.11 -56.16
N ARG A 69 0.49 -35.65 -54.95
CA ARG A 69 1.52 -35.25 -53.98
C ARG A 69 2.21 -36.52 -53.48
N ASN A 70 3.53 -36.56 -53.62
CA ASN A 70 4.32 -37.68 -53.11
C ASN A 70 4.96 -37.34 -51.76
N ILE A 71 5.62 -38.31 -51.13
CA ILE A 71 6.25 -38.13 -49.82
C ILE A 71 7.26 -36.98 -49.78
N VAL A 72 7.95 -36.69 -50.90
CA VAL A 72 8.89 -35.56 -51.01
C VAL A 72 8.15 -34.22 -50.96
N THR A 73 6.99 -34.11 -51.59
CA THR A 73 6.13 -32.92 -51.54
C THR A 73 5.73 -32.60 -50.10
N TRP A 74 5.20 -33.60 -49.38
CA TRP A 74 4.78 -33.46 -47.98
C TRP A 74 5.96 -33.11 -47.06
N THR A 75 7.08 -33.81 -47.19
CA THR A 75 8.31 -33.55 -46.39
C THR A 75 8.84 -32.14 -46.59
N THR A 76 8.85 -31.64 -47.83
CA THR A 76 9.33 -30.30 -48.17
C THR A 76 8.46 -29.22 -47.53
N MET A 77 7.13 -29.36 -47.58
CA MET A 77 6.21 -28.40 -46.96
C MET A 77 6.27 -28.44 -45.43
N VAL A 78 6.29 -29.62 -44.81
CA VAL A 78 6.42 -29.76 -43.35
C VAL A 78 7.74 -29.14 -42.87
N SER A 79 8.85 -29.42 -43.55
CA SER A 79 10.16 -28.83 -43.24
C SER A 79 10.15 -27.31 -43.42
N GLY A 80 9.48 -26.82 -44.47
CA GLY A 80 9.30 -25.40 -44.76
C GLY A 80 8.55 -24.66 -43.66
N TYR A 81 7.39 -25.18 -43.24
CA TYR A 81 6.61 -24.58 -42.15
C TYR A 81 7.32 -24.66 -40.79
N THR A 82 8.02 -25.76 -40.53
CA THR A 82 8.82 -25.94 -39.31
C THR A 82 9.95 -24.90 -39.25
N SER A 83 10.68 -24.72 -40.35
CA SER A 83 11.79 -23.76 -40.42
C SER A 83 11.33 -22.30 -40.55
N GLY A 84 10.14 -22.08 -41.11
CA GLY A 84 9.48 -20.79 -41.24
C GLY A 84 8.72 -20.30 -40.00
N GLY A 85 8.93 -20.94 -38.84
CA GLY A 85 8.39 -20.50 -37.55
C GLY A 85 6.89 -20.78 -37.34
N LYS A 86 6.28 -21.66 -38.14
CA LYS A 86 4.87 -22.07 -38.00
C LYS A 86 4.74 -23.59 -37.79
N PRO A 87 5.30 -24.15 -36.71
CA PRO A 87 5.38 -25.60 -36.51
C PRO A 87 4.02 -26.27 -36.25
N ASN A 88 3.02 -25.56 -35.70
CA ASN A 88 1.64 -26.07 -35.57
C ASN A 88 1.05 -26.44 -36.94
N LYS A 89 1.26 -25.59 -37.95
CA LYS A 89 0.77 -25.81 -39.30
C LYS A 89 1.52 -26.95 -40.00
N ALA A 90 2.78 -27.18 -39.64
CA ALA A 90 3.54 -28.34 -40.09
C ALA A 90 2.94 -29.66 -39.56
N ILE A 91 2.51 -29.68 -38.29
CA ILE A 91 1.83 -30.83 -37.67
C ILE A 91 0.45 -31.07 -38.31
N GLU A 92 -0.30 -30.00 -38.60
CA GLU A 92 -1.59 -30.11 -39.32
C GLU A 92 -1.41 -30.75 -40.71
N LEU A 93 -0.39 -30.34 -41.48
CA LEU A 93 -0.08 -30.95 -42.77
C LEU A 93 0.29 -32.43 -42.66
N TYR A 94 1.03 -32.81 -41.61
CA TYR A 94 1.33 -34.23 -41.37
C TYR A 94 0.06 -35.05 -41.12
N ARG A 95 -0.88 -34.53 -40.32
CA ARG A 95 -2.17 -35.19 -40.08
C ARG A 95 -2.99 -35.30 -41.38
N SER A 96 -3.04 -34.22 -42.16
CA SER A 96 -3.71 -34.22 -43.47
C SER A 96 -3.12 -35.23 -44.45
N MET A 97 -1.80 -35.49 -44.40
CA MET A 97 -1.19 -36.54 -45.20
C MET A 97 -1.67 -37.92 -44.75
N LEU A 98 -1.67 -38.18 -43.44
CA LEU A 98 -2.16 -39.46 -42.90
C LEU A 98 -3.62 -39.71 -43.29
N ASP A 99 -4.47 -38.68 -43.22
CA ASP A 99 -5.88 -38.76 -43.60
C ASP A 99 -6.10 -39.01 -45.11
N SER A 100 -5.14 -38.62 -45.95
CA SER A 100 -5.22 -38.81 -47.40
C SER A 100 -4.92 -40.24 -47.86
N GLU A 101 -4.29 -41.05 -47.00
CA GLU A 101 -3.82 -42.43 -47.27
C GLU A 101 -3.01 -42.61 -48.56
N SER A 102 -2.52 -41.53 -49.18
CA SER A 102 -1.91 -41.57 -50.51
C SER A 102 -0.46 -42.06 -50.48
N GLU A 103 0.25 -41.82 -49.38
CA GLU A 103 1.68 -42.08 -49.20
C GLU A 103 1.97 -42.49 -47.76
N ALA A 104 2.99 -43.32 -47.55
CA ALA A 104 3.46 -43.67 -46.21
C ALA A 104 4.56 -42.70 -45.74
N PRO A 105 4.57 -42.28 -44.45
CA PRO A 105 5.68 -41.52 -43.89
C PRO A 105 7.02 -42.26 -44.00
N ASN A 106 8.10 -41.52 -44.23
CA ASN A 106 9.47 -42.05 -44.22
C ASN A 106 10.33 -41.33 -43.17
N GLU A 107 11.60 -41.76 -43.04
CA GLU A 107 12.56 -41.23 -42.06
C GLU A 107 12.73 -39.69 -42.15
N PHE A 108 12.67 -39.12 -43.35
CA PHE A 108 12.82 -37.68 -43.57
C PHE A 108 11.60 -36.90 -43.07
N LEU A 109 10.39 -37.40 -43.35
CA LEU A 109 9.16 -36.78 -42.87
C LEU A 109 9.06 -36.89 -41.34
N PHE A 110 9.33 -38.07 -40.77
CA PHE A 110 9.33 -38.24 -39.32
C PHE A 110 10.30 -37.28 -38.63
N SER A 111 11.53 -37.12 -39.16
CA SER A 111 12.50 -36.17 -38.62
C SER A 111 12.00 -34.72 -38.66
N ALA A 112 11.37 -34.30 -39.76
CA ALA A 112 10.79 -32.97 -39.90
C ALA A 112 9.63 -32.72 -38.91
N VAL A 113 8.73 -33.70 -38.74
CA VAL A 113 7.58 -33.60 -37.82
C VAL A 113 8.04 -33.66 -36.36
N LEU A 114 9.02 -34.50 -36.01
CA LEU A 114 9.60 -34.55 -34.66
C LEU A 114 10.22 -33.21 -34.28
N LYS A 115 10.91 -32.55 -35.22
CA LYS A 115 11.42 -31.19 -35.03
C LYS A 115 10.30 -30.18 -34.76
N ALA A 116 9.18 -30.27 -35.49
CA ALA A 116 8.00 -29.44 -35.23
C ALA A 116 7.39 -29.72 -33.84
N CYS A 117 7.25 -31.00 -33.46
CA CYS A 117 6.75 -31.41 -32.15
C CYS A 117 7.63 -30.88 -31.01
N GLY A 118 8.95 -30.91 -31.17
CA GLY A 118 9.90 -30.35 -30.21
C GLY A 118 9.83 -28.82 -30.09
N LEU A 119 9.38 -28.11 -31.12
CA LEU A 119 9.16 -26.65 -31.07
C LEU A 119 7.81 -26.28 -30.45
N VAL A 120 6.78 -27.09 -30.69
CA VAL A 120 5.40 -26.85 -30.19
C VAL A 120 5.22 -27.31 -28.75
N GLY A 121 5.90 -28.37 -28.34
CA GLY A 121 5.58 -29.05 -27.09
C GLY A 121 4.65 -30.25 -27.23
N ASP A 122 4.33 -30.70 -28.45
CA ASP A 122 3.40 -31.82 -28.69
C ASP A 122 4.08 -33.17 -28.42
N LEU A 123 4.17 -33.50 -27.13
CA LEU A 123 4.79 -34.74 -26.66
C LEU A 123 3.95 -35.98 -27.03
N GLN A 124 2.64 -35.85 -27.17
CA GLN A 124 1.77 -36.96 -27.50
C GLN A 124 2.03 -37.45 -28.92
N LEU A 125 2.07 -36.53 -29.88
CA LEU A 125 2.42 -36.87 -31.26
C LEU A 125 3.86 -37.37 -31.38
N GLY A 126 4.80 -36.73 -30.66
CA GLY A 126 6.19 -37.17 -30.62
C GLY A 126 6.39 -38.61 -30.14
N ARG A 127 5.64 -39.04 -29.11
CA ARG A 127 5.66 -40.42 -28.61
C ARG A 127 5.06 -41.42 -29.61
N LEU A 128 3.94 -41.06 -30.24
CA LEU A 128 3.31 -41.89 -31.26
C LEU A 128 4.24 -42.13 -32.45
N ILE A 129 4.93 -41.08 -32.90
CA ILE A 129 5.94 -41.22 -33.97
C ILE A 129 7.11 -42.10 -33.51
N HIS A 130 7.59 -41.94 -32.27
CA HIS A 130 8.66 -42.78 -31.74
C HIS A 130 8.29 -44.27 -31.66
N GLU A 131 7.06 -44.59 -31.27
CA GLU A 131 6.53 -45.96 -31.27
C GLU A 131 6.48 -46.54 -32.69
N ARG A 132 5.92 -45.78 -33.64
CA ARG A 132 5.82 -46.16 -35.05
C ARG A 132 7.17 -46.39 -35.72
N ILE A 133 8.18 -45.57 -35.41
CA ILE A 133 9.58 -45.78 -35.83
C ILE A 133 10.10 -47.16 -35.40
N GLY A 134 9.62 -47.66 -34.25
CA GLY A 134 9.94 -48.98 -33.76
C GLY A 134 9.20 -50.13 -34.42
N GLU A 135 7.93 -49.93 -34.73
CA GLU A 135 7.11 -50.92 -35.45
C GLU A 135 7.59 -51.12 -36.89
N GLU A 136 8.01 -50.04 -37.56
CA GLU A 136 8.49 -50.07 -38.95
C GLU A 136 9.98 -50.51 -39.08
N ASN A 137 10.64 -50.83 -37.96
CA ASN A 137 12.04 -51.28 -37.88
C ASN A 137 13.07 -50.33 -38.53
N ILE A 138 12.79 -49.03 -38.57
CA ILE A 138 13.66 -47.98 -39.12
C ILE A 138 14.53 -47.30 -38.04
N LYS A 139 14.61 -47.88 -36.84
CA LYS A 139 15.43 -47.39 -35.70
C LYS A 139 16.94 -47.30 -35.98
N GLY A 140 17.42 -47.95 -37.04
CA GLY A 140 18.83 -47.93 -37.44
C GLY A 140 19.33 -46.58 -37.96
N ASP A 141 18.43 -45.66 -38.33
CA ASP A 141 18.80 -44.32 -38.79
C ASP A 141 19.16 -43.40 -37.60
N VAL A 142 20.46 -43.12 -37.45
CA VAL A 142 21.01 -42.25 -36.41
C VAL A 142 20.50 -40.81 -36.51
N VAL A 143 20.21 -40.30 -37.71
CA VAL A 143 19.69 -38.93 -37.91
C VAL A 143 18.25 -38.85 -37.41
N LEU A 144 17.43 -39.85 -37.73
CA LEU A 144 16.05 -39.96 -37.25
C LEU A 144 16.01 -40.10 -35.72
N MET A 145 16.81 -41.00 -35.15
CA MET A 145 16.88 -41.18 -33.70
C MET A 145 17.45 -39.94 -32.97
N ASN A 146 18.33 -39.17 -33.60
CA ASN A 146 18.75 -37.86 -33.09
C ASN A 146 17.61 -36.83 -33.09
N ALA A 147 16.68 -36.88 -34.05
CA ALA A 147 15.48 -36.02 -34.05
C ALA A 147 14.51 -36.42 -32.93
N VAL A 148 14.35 -37.72 -32.65
CA VAL A 148 13.60 -38.23 -31.50
C VAL A 148 14.23 -37.73 -30.19
N LEU A 149 15.55 -37.85 -30.08
CA LEU A 149 16.32 -37.39 -28.91
C LEU A 149 16.13 -35.88 -28.68
N ASP A 150 16.31 -35.05 -29.71
CA ASP A 150 16.13 -33.60 -29.63
C ASP A 150 14.69 -33.21 -29.25
N MET A 151 13.69 -33.94 -29.77
CA MET A 151 12.28 -33.74 -29.42
C MET A 151 12.03 -33.97 -27.93
N TYR A 152 12.50 -35.08 -27.35
CA TYR A 152 12.34 -35.34 -25.91
C TYR A 152 13.13 -34.35 -25.05
N VAL A 153 14.34 -33.97 -25.46
CA VAL A 153 15.15 -32.97 -24.76
C VAL A 153 14.46 -31.61 -24.72
N LYS A 154 13.95 -31.11 -25.86
CA LYS A 154 13.22 -29.83 -25.92
C LYS A 154 11.93 -29.85 -25.10
N ASN A 155 11.29 -31.00 -25.00
CA ASN A 155 10.08 -31.20 -24.20
C ASN A 155 10.36 -31.55 -22.72
N ARG A 156 11.60 -31.39 -22.24
CA ARG A 156 12.03 -31.62 -20.85
C ARG A 156 11.73 -33.04 -20.34
N ARG A 157 11.85 -34.05 -21.21
CA ARG A 157 11.64 -35.48 -20.88
C ARG A 157 12.95 -36.24 -20.94
N LEU A 158 13.88 -35.93 -20.04
CA LEU A 158 15.22 -36.51 -20.02
C LEU A 158 15.24 -38.04 -19.83
N SER A 159 14.29 -38.60 -19.08
CA SER A 159 14.18 -40.07 -18.92
C SER A 159 13.89 -40.77 -20.25
N GLU A 160 12.97 -40.21 -21.05
CA GLU A 160 12.64 -40.74 -22.38
C GLU A 160 13.75 -40.45 -23.39
N ALA A 161 14.41 -39.28 -23.29
CA ALA A 161 15.60 -38.96 -24.07
C ALA A 161 16.74 -39.97 -23.84
N ASN A 162 17.00 -40.40 -22.59
CA ASN A 162 17.99 -41.44 -22.30
C ASN A 162 17.62 -42.79 -22.91
N LYS A 163 16.33 -43.15 -22.88
CA LYS A 163 15.86 -44.38 -23.54
C LYS A 163 16.11 -44.32 -25.03
N ALA A 164 15.69 -43.24 -25.68
CA ALA A 164 15.94 -43.00 -27.11
C ALA A 164 17.45 -43.03 -27.43
N PHE A 165 18.29 -42.45 -26.58
CA PHE A 165 19.75 -42.50 -26.73
C PHE A 165 20.31 -43.93 -26.64
N SER A 166 19.78 -44.76 -25.73
CA SER A 166 20.19 -46.16 -25.59
C SER A 166 19.79 -47.05 -26.78
N GLU A 167 18.78 -46.63 -27.54
CA GLU A 167 18.35 -47.30 -28.77
C GLU A 167 19.26 -46.97 -29.98
N ILE A 168 20.12 -45.95 -29.87
CA ILE A 168 21.08 -45.60 -30.93
C ILE A 168 22.26 -46.58 -30.89
N SER A 169 22.41 -47.39 -31.95
CA SER A 169 23.47 -48.42 -32.03
C SER A 169 24.89 -47.84 -32.06
N GLN A 170 25.09 -46.69 -32.71
CA GLN A 170 26.37 -45.99 -32.81
C GLN A 170 26.16 -44.48 -32.60
N PRO A 171 26.10 -44.01 -31.32
CA PRO A 171 25.88 -42.60 -31.03
C PRO A 171 27.04 -41.74 -31.54
N ASN A 172 26.72 -40.79 -32.43
CA ASN A 172 27.71 -39.84 -32.94
C ASN A 172 27.81 -38.61 -32.03
N LEU A 173 28.74 -37.69 -32.31
CA LEU A 173 28.93 -36.48 -31.49
C LEU A 173 27.64 -35.65 -31.37
N THR A 174 26.78 -35.62 -32.39
CA THR A 174 25.48 -34.94 -32.33
C THR A 174 24.57 -35.59 -31.28
N SER A 175 24.49 -36.93 -31.24
CA SER A 175 23.73 -37.67 -30.22
C SER A 175 24.19 -37.30 -28.81
N TRP A 176 25.50 -37.35 -28.57
CA TRP A 176 26.08 -37.01 -27.26
C TRP A 176 25.84 -35.54 -26.88
N ASN A 177 26.08 -34.61 -27.80
CA ASN A 177 25.95 -33.17 -27.54
C ASN A 177 24.51 -32.76 -27.27
N THR A 178 23.53 -33.33 -27.99
CA THR A 178 22.09 -33.08 -27.75
C THR A 178 21.69 -33.50 -26.33
N LEU A 179 22.13 -34.67 -25.88
CA LEU A 179 21.81 -35.17 -24.54
C LEU A 179 22.52 -34.35 -23.45
N ILE A 180 23.82 -34.05 -23.61
CA ILE A 180 24.59 -33.18 -22.69
C ILE A 180 23.93 -31.81 -22.56
N SER A 181 23.57 -31.17 -23.68
CA SER A 181 22.86 -29.88 -23.66
C SER A 181 21.52 -29.97 -22.92
N GLY A 182 20.79 -31.07 -23.09
CA GLY A 182 19.55 -31.34 -22.35
C GLY A 182 19.75 -31.39 -20.84
N TYR A 183 20.73 -32.17 -20.36
CA TYR A 183 21.06 -32.24 -18.93
C TYR A 183 21.52 -30.90 -18.37
N CYS A 184 22.34 -30.15 -19.11
CA CYS A 184 22.77 -28.81 -18.72
C CYS A 184 21.59 -27.84 -18.54
N LYS A 185 20.64 -27.82 -19.48
CA LYS A 185 19.45 -26.94 -19.42
C LYS A 185 18.59 -27.22 -18.19
N GLU A 186 18.37 -28.48 -17.86
CA GLU A 186 17.60 -28.90 -16.66
C GLU A 186 18.40 -28.78 -15.35
N GLY A 187 19.67 -28.33 -15.40
CA GLY A 187 20.50 -28.13 -14.20
C GLY A 187 21.12 -29.38 -13.61
N LEU A 188 21.02 -30.51 -14.30
CA LEU A 188 21.65 -31.78 -13.92
C LEU A 188 23.09 -31.87 -14.45
N VAL A 189 23.89 -30.86 -14.13
CA VAL A 189 25.22 -30.66 -14.76
C VAL A 189 26.20 -31.78 -14.42
N ASN A 190 26.07 -32.42 -13.25
CA ASN A 190 26.90 -33.57 -12.88
C ASN A 190 26.68 -34.79 -13.81
N GLU A 191 25.45 -35.04 -14.26
CA GLU A 191 25.16 -36.11 -15.23
C GLU A 191 25.71 -35.74 -16.62
N ALA A 192 25.63 -34.45 -16.99
CA ALA A 192 26.22 -33.96 -18.23
C ALA A 192 27.75 -34.19 -18.27
N VAL A 193 28.46 -33.94 -17.17
CA VAL A 193 29.90 -34.22 -17.03
C VAL A 193 30.20 -35.71 -17.17
N ARG A 194 29.41 -36.58 -16.53
CA ARG A 194 29.59 -38.05 -16.65
C ARG A 194 29.43 -38.52 -18.10
N LEU A 195 28.46 -37.99 -18.83
CA LEU A 195 28.27 -38.30 -20.25
C LEU A 195 29.42 -37.75 -21.10
N PHE A 196 29.90 -36.55 -20.80
CA PHE A 196 31.02 -35.95 -21.52
C PHE A 196 32.29 -36.81 -21.44
N HIS A 197 32.61 -37.35 -20.26
CA HIS A 197 33.77 -38.25 -20.09
C HIS A 197 33.63 -39.59 -20.81
N ARG A 198 32.44 -39.96 -21.29
CA ARG A 198 32.22 -41.16 -22.11
C ARG A 198 32.43 -40.91 -23.60
N ILE A 199 32.59 -39.65 -24.02
CA ILE A 199 32.89 -39.30 -25.42
C ILE A 199 34.33 -39.69 -25.72
N PRO A 200 34.61 -40.53 -26.76
CA PRO A 200 35.97 -40.96 -27.07
C PRO A 200 36.91 -39.82 -27.46
N GLN A 201 36.44 -38.87 -28.27
CA GLN A 201 37.16 -37.66 -28.65
C GLN A 201 36.19 -36.46 -28.73
N PRO A 202 36.08 -35.66 -27.67
CA PRO A 202 35.23 -34.47 -27.67
C PRO A 202 35.83 -33.39 -28.58
N ASN A 203 35.00 -32.82 -29.46
CA ASN A 203 35.38 -31.69 -30.30
C ASN A 203 35.00 -30.36 -29.62
N ALA A 204 35.34 -29.23 -30.26
CA ALA A 204 35.01 -27.90 -29.73
C ALA A 204 33.52 -27.73 -29.39
N VAL A 205 32.60 -28.31 -30.19
CA VAL A 205 31.14 -28.24 -29.92
C VAL A 205 30.79 -28.98 -28.61
N SER A 206 31.37 -30.15 -28.37
CA SER A 206 31.15 -30.92 -27.13
C SER A 206 31.62 -30.13 -25.89
N TRP A 207 32.81 -29.53 -25.95
CA TRP A 207 33.33 -28.67 -24.87
C TRP A 207 32.46 -27.44 -24.65
N ASN A 208 32.09 -26.75 -25.72
CA ASN A 208 31.25 -25.56 -25.70
C ASN A 208 29.87 -25.82 -25.08
N CYS A 209 29.23 -26.97 -25.37
CA CYS A 209 27.97 -27.37 -24.74
C CYS A 209 28.09 -27.50 -23.22
N LEU A 210 29.20 -28.07 -22.73
CA LEU A 210 29.42 -28.26 -21.30
C LEU A 210 29.76 -26.92 -20.61
N ILE A 211 30.67 -26.13 -21.18
CA ILE A 211 31.06 -24.82 -20.66
C ILE A 211 29.85 -23.89 -20.57
N SER A 212 29.05 -23.78 -21.64
CA SER A 212 27.81 -22.98 -21.64
C SER A 212 26.84 -23.43 -20.56
N GLY A 213 26.70 -24.74 -20.34
CA GLY A 213 25.84 -25.28 -19.29
C GLY A 213 26.24 -24.87 -17.88
N PHE A 214 27.55 -24.80 -17.59
CA PHE A 214 28.05 -24.28 -16.32
C PHE A 214 27.89 -22.77 -16.19
N VAL A 215 28.10 -22.02 -17.27
CA VAL A 215 27.90 -20.56 -17.32
C VAL A 215 26.44 -20.20 -17.07
N ASP A 216 25.49 -20.89 -17.68
CA ASP A 216 24.05 -20.65 -17.48
C ASP A 216 23.59 -20.88 -16.03
N LYS A 217 24.37 -21.63 -15.24
CA LYS A 217 24.14 -21.86 -13.81
C LYS A 217 25.02 -21.00 -12.91
N GLY A 218 25.76 -20.04 -13.46
CA GLY A 218 26.65 -19.16 -12.71
C GLY A 218 27.84 -19.87 -12.05
N SER A 219 28.20 -21.06 -12.52
CA SER A 219 29.24 -21.88 -11.88
C SER A 219 30.63 -21.52 -12.39
N PRO A 220 31.60 -21.17 -11.50
CA PRO A 220 32.96 -20.84 -11.89
C PRO A 220 33.71 -22.05 -12.50
N ARG A 221 33.19 -23.27 -12.27
CA ARG A 221 33.70 -24.51 -12.86
C ARG A 221 33.75 -24.52 -14.40
N ALA A 222 33.01 -23.62 -15.06
CA ALA A 222 33.15 -23.39 -16.49
C ALA A 222 34.60 -23.07 -16.91
N LEU A 223 35.36 -22.36 -16.06
CA LEU A 223 36.76 -22.03 -16.30
C LEU A 223 37.68 -23.26 -16.26
N GLU A 224 37.39 -24.24 -15.40
CA GLU A 224 38.13 -25.51 -15.35
C GLU A 224 38.05 -26.23 -16.70
N PHE A 225 36.84 -26.38 -17.24
CA PHE A 225 36.62 -27.04 -18.52
C PHE A 225 37.17 -26.23 -19.70
N LEU A 226 37.16 -24.90 -19.63
CA LEU A 226 37.81 -24.05 -20.64
C LEU A 226 39.34 -24.25 -20.65
N ILE A 227 39.96 -24.33 -19.47
CA ILE A 227 41.40 -24.60 -19.34
C ILE A 227 41.73 -26.01 -19.83
N MET A 228 40.89 -27.01 -19.51
CA MET A 228 41.06 -28.37 -20.01
C MET A 228 40.95 -28.43 -21.53
N MET A 229 39.95 -27.79 -22.14
CA MET A 229 39.82 -27.68 -23.60
C MET A 229 41.10 -27.11 -24.24
N HIS A 230 41.66 -26.06 -23.65
CA HIS A 230 42.90 -25.46 -24.15
C HIS A 230 44.12 -26.38 -24.00
N ARG A 231 44.22 -27.12 -22.88
CA ARG A 231 45.30 -28.09 -22.63
C ARG A 231 45.28 -29.29 -23.58
N GLU A 232 44.09 -29.71 -24.02
CA GLU A 232 43.90 -30.73 -25.06
C GLU A 232 44.28 -30.24 -26.48
N GLY A 233 44.82 -29.02 -26.60
CA GLY A 233 45.31 -28.47 -27.86
C GLY A 233 44.22 -27.85 -28.75
N LEU A 234 42.98 -27.77 -28.27
CA LEU A 234 41.91 -27.08 -28.99
C LEU A 234 42.08 -25.56 -28.86
N LYS A 235 42.03 -24.85 -29.98
CA LYS A 235 42.00 -23.38 -29.99
C LYS A 235 40.69 -22.91 -29.39
N LEU A 236 40.76 -21.95 -28.48
CA LEU A 236 39.59 -21.28 -27.95
C LEU A 236 38.96 -20.44 -29.08
N ASP A 237 37.74 -20.78 -29.45
CA ASP A 237 37.00 -20.14 -30.53
C ASP A 237 36.17 -18.94 -30.02
N GLY A 238 35.48 -18.28 -30.95
CA GLY A 238 34.62 -17.12 -30.66
C GLY A 238 33.40 -17.44 -29.79
N PHE A 239 33.19 -18.71 -29.40
CA PHE A 239 32.13 -19.14 -28.49
C PHE A 239 32.68 -19.46 -27.09
N ALA A 240 33.82 -20.15 -27.02
CA ALA A 240 34.46 -20.56 -25.77
C ALA A 240 34.98 -19.36 -24.95
N LEU A 241 35.62 -18.38 -25.61
CA LEU A 241 36.20 -17.21 -24.95
C LEU A 241 35.15 -16.33 -24.24
N PRO A 242 34.03 -15.95 -24.88
CA PRO A 242 32.95 -15.20 -24.21
C PRO A 242 32.30 -15.97 -23.05
N CYS A 243 32.15 -17.29 -23.17
CA CYS A 243 31.66 -18.11 -22.06
C CYS A 243 32.62 -18.07 -20.86
N GLY A 244 33.92 -18.14 -21.11
CA GLY A 244 34.96 -17.97 -20.08
C GLY A 244 34.91 -16.59 -19.41
N LEU A 245 34.79 -15.51 -20.19
CA LEU A 245 34.66 -14.15 -19.68
C LEU A 245 33.41 -13.98 -18.81
N LYS A 246 32.28 -14.56 -19.23
CA LYS A 246 31.04 -14.56 -18.45
C LYS A 246 31.17 -15.37 -17.16
N ALA A 247 31.93 -16.47 -17.16
CA ALA A 247 32.27 -17.18 -15.92
C ALA A 247 33.14 -16.33 -14.97
N CYS A 248 34.10 -15.56 -15.49
CA CYS A 248 34.89 -14.62 -14.69
C CYS A 248 34.03 -13.50 -14.10
N SER A 249 33.04 -13.02 -14.84
CA SER A 249 32.06 -12.02 -14.39
C SER A 249 31.35 -12.48 -13.10
N PHE A 250 30.81 -13.71 -13.08
CA PHE A 250 30.13 -14.25 -11.90
C PHE A 250 31.04 -14.45 -10.69
N GLY A 251 32.32 -14.74 -10.91
CA GLY A 251 33.29 -14.99 -9.84
C GLY A 251 34.08 -13.76 -9.38
N GLY A 252 33.87 -12.58 -9.97
CA GLY A 252 34.70 -11.40 -9.71
C GLY A 252 36.19 -11.61 -10.05
N LEU A 253 36.50 -12.54 -10.96
CA LEU A 253 37.87 -13.02 -11.22
C LEU A 253 38.62 -12.12 -12.22
N LEU A 254 38.86 -10.86 -11.85
CA LEU A 254 39.44 -9.85 -12.74
C LEU A 254 40.76 -10.28 -13.39
N THR A 255 41.66 -10.92 -12.63
CA THR A 255 42.96 -11.37 -13.15
C THR A 255 42.81 -12.41 -14.25
N MET A 256 41.91 -13.38 -14.07
CA MET A 256 41.62 -14.40 -15.08
C MET A 256 40.90 -13.77 -16.28
N GLY A 257 39.97 -12.85 -16.02
CA GLY A 257 39.29 -12.08 -17.06
C GLY A 257 40.27 -11.30 -17.96
N ARG A 258 41.29 -10.66 -17.38
CA ARG A 258 42.36 -9.98 -18.14
C ARG A 258 43.19 -10.94 -18.99
N GLN A 259 43.48 -12.15 -18.50
CA GLN A 259 44.17 -13.18 -19.30
C GLN A 259 43.33 -13.62 -20.49
N LEU A 260 42.03 -13.87 -20.28
CA LEU A 260 41.11 -14.23 -21.36
C LEU A 260 40.90 -13.08 -22.35
N HIS A 261 40.92 -11.82 -21.89
CA HIS A 261 40.92 -10.66 -22.78
C HIS A 261 42.15 -10.65 -23.71
N CYS A 262 43.35 -10.92 -23.19
CA CYS A 262 44.53 -11.09 -24.04
C CYS A 262 44.36 -12.23 -25.07
N CYS A 263 43.70 -13.33 -24.70
CA CYS A 263 43.38 -14.41 -25.63
C CYS A 263 42.39 -13.97 -26.72
N VAL A 264 41.38 -13.15 -26.40
CA VAL A 264 40.46 -12.56 -27.40
C VAL A 264 41.23 -11.75 -28.44
N LEU A 265 42.16 -10.89 -28.00
CA LEU A 265 43.01 -10.09 -28.89
C LEU A 265 43.92 -10.97 -29.76
N LYS A 266 44.59 -11.98 -29.16
CA LYS A 266 45.50 -12.89 -29.90
C LYS A 266 44.78 -13.76 -30.91
N SER A 267 43.51 -14.08 -30.65
CA SER A 267 42.68 -14.91 -31.53
C SER A 267 41.94 -14.12 -32.63
N GLY A 268 42.05 -12.79 -32.65
CA GLY A 268 41.42 -11.93 -33.66
C GLY A 268 39.92 -11.72 -33.47
N PHE A 269 39.42 -11.86 -32.24
CA PHE A 269 37.99 -11.72 -31.91
C PHE A 269 37.63 -10.36 -31.30
N GLU A 270 38.53 -9.37 -31.35
CA GLU A 270 38.34 -8.02 -30.78
C GLU A 270 37.20 -7.23 -31.44
N SER A 271 36.90 -7.53 -32.71
CA SER A 271 35.81 -6.92 -33.47
C SER A 271 34.47 -7.66 -33.30
N SER A 272 34.45 -8.80 -32.61
CA SER A 272 33.24 -9.58 -32.39
C SER A 272 32.35 -8.91 -31.34
N SER A 273 31.11 -8.57 -31.70
CA SER A 273 30.14 -8.00 -30.77
C SER A 273 29.88 -8.89 -29.55
N PHE A 274 29.92 -10.22 -29.74
CA PHE A 274 29.71 -11.21 -28.68
C PHE A 274 30.89 -11.29 -27.69
N ALA A 275 32.13 -11.16 -28.19
CA ALA A 275 33.30 -11.11 -27.34
C ALA A 275 33.40 -9.77 -26.60
N LEU A 276 33.10 -8.66 -27.29
CA LEU A 276 33.11 -7.33 -26.71
C LEU A 276 32.04 -7.16 -25.63
N SER A 277 30.82 -7.65 -25.84
CA SER A 277 29.77 -7.60 -24.80
C SER A 277 30.18 -8.41 -23.56
N ALA A 278 30.76 -9.61 -23.75
CA ALA A 278 31.23 -10.43 -22.64
C ALA A 278 32.43 -9.81 -21.89
N LEU A 279 33.30 -9.07 -22.59
CA LEU A 279 34.38 -8.30 -21.97
C LEU A 279 33.83 -7.16 -21.10
N ILE A 280 32.90 -6.37 -21.64
CA ILE A 280 32.25 -5.28 -20.90
C ILE A 280 31.57 -5.84 -19.66
N ASP A 281 30.74 -6.89 -19.78
CA ASP A 281 30.09 -7.53 -18.64
C ASP A 281 31.11 -8.01 -17.60
N MET A 282 32.22 -8.63 -18.04
CA MET A 282 33.27 -9.10 -17.13
C MET A 282 33.91 -7.96 -16.35
N TYR A 283 34.35 -6.89 -17.02
CA TYR A 283 34.96 -5.75 -16.36
C TYR A 283 33.99 -5.02 -15.43
N SER A 284 32.74 -4.82 -15.87
CA SER A 284 31.72 -4.14 -15.07
C SER A 284 31.33 -4.91 -13.80
N ASN A 285 31.20 -6.24 -13.87
CA ASN A 285 30.89 -7.07 -12.69
C ASN A 285 32.10 -7.27 -11.77
N CYS A 286 33.32 -7.12 -12.29
CA CYS A 286 34.54 -7.10 -11.48
C CYS A 286 34.88 -5.71 -10.91
N CYS A 287 33.90 -4.79 -10.85
CA CYS A 287 34.05 -3.42 -10.35
C CYS A 287 35.15 -2.60 -11.05
N SER A 288 35.47 -2.92 -12.32
CA SER A 288 36.45 -2.20 -13.13
C SER A 288 35.74 -1.46 -14.27
N LEU A 289 34.90 -0.50 -13.89
CA LEU A 289 34.06 0.23 -14.84
C LEU A 289 34.88 1.07 -15.84
N SER A 290 36.04 1.58 -15.44
CA SER A 290 36.93 2.35 -16.33
C SER A 290 37.36 1.54 -17.56
N ASP A 291 37.81 0.29 -17.33
CA ASP A 291 38.27 -0.61 -18.39
C ASP A 291 37.10 -0.96 -19.34
N ALA A 292 35.89 -1.14 -18.79
CA ALA A 292 34.67 -1.37 -19.56
C ALA A 292 34.27 -0.17 -20.44
N VAL A 293 34.29 1.05 -19.88
CA VAL A 293 34.00 2.29 -20.61
C VAL A 293 35.00 2.52 -21.74
N ASP A 294 36.29 2.27 -21.50
CA ASP A 294 37.32 2.47 -22.52
C ASP A 294 37.19 1.45 -23.66
N LEU A 295 36.87 0.19 -23.37
CA LEU A 295 36.52 -0.80 -24.39
C LEU A 295 35.30 -0.38 -25.21
N PHE A 296 34.25 0.12 -24.54
CA PHE A 296 33.05 0.61 -25.21
C PHE A 296 33.34 1.80 -26.13
N ARG A 297 34.17 2.76 -25.69
CA ARG A 297 34.59 3.92 -26.49
C ARG A 297 35.41 3.50 -27.71
N GLN A 298 36.31 2.53 -27.57
CA GLN A 298 37.11 2.02 -28.68
C GLN A 298 36.25 1.31 -29.74
N ALA A 299 35.11 0.76 -29.34
CA ALA A 299 34.17 0.07 -30.22
C ALA A 299 33.23 0.99 -31.04
N LYS A 300 33.40 2.32 -30.97
CA LYS A 300 32.50 3.36 -31.52
C LYS A 300 32.07 3.21 -32.99
N LEU A 301 32.79 2.46 -33.83
CA LEU A 301 32.43 2.26 -35.24
C LEU A 301 31.41 1.11 -35.47
N HIS A 302 31.15 0.26 -34.45
CA HIS A 302 30.36 -0.98 -34.59
C HIS A 302 29.43 -1.26 -33.39
N SER A 303 28.99 -0.24 -32.62
CA SER A 303 28.14 -0.46 -31.44
C SER A 303 26.80 -1.09 -31.83
N THR A 304 26.65 -2.37 -31.52
CA THR A 304 25.37 -3.11 -31.65
C THR A 304 24.54 -2.93 -30.37
N VAL A 305 23.23 -3.22 -30.44
CA VAL A 305 22.34 -3.21 -29.27
C VAL A 305 22.90 -4.06 -28.12
N ALA A 306 23.51 -5.21 -28.43
CA ALA A 306 24.11 -6.09 -27.43
C ALA A 306 25.27 -5.44 -26.65
N VAL A 307 26.14 -4.71 -27.33
CA VAL A 307 27.29 -4.02 -26.72
C VAL A 307 26.82 -2.84 -25.86
N SER A 308 25.82 -2.09 -26.33
CA SER A 308 25.23 -0.99 -25.55
C SER A 308 24.44 -1.50 -24.34
N ASN A 309 23.72 -2.62 -24.47
CA ASN A 309 23.02 -3.24 -23.34
C ASN A 309 23.99 -3.79 -22.28
N ALA A 310 25.13 -4.36 -22.68
CA ALA A 310 26.19 -4.76 -21.75
C ALA A 310 26.74 -3.54 -20.98
N MET A 311 26.99 -2.43 -21.69
CA MET A 311 27.47 -1.20 -21.05
C MET A 311 26.42 -0.56 -20.12
N LEU A 312 25.14 -0.58 -20.53
CA LEU A 312 24.03 -0.15 -19.67
C LEU A 312 23.93 -1.01 -18.41
N SER A 313 24.02 -2.34 -18.55
CA SER A 313 24.10 -3.26 -17.41
C SER A 313 25.25 -2.91 -16.49
N GLY A 314 26.42 -2.61 -17.07
CA GLY A 314 27.59 -2.20 -16.31
C GLY A 314 27.39 -0.91 -15.53
N PHE A 315 26.75 0.10 -16.11
CA PHE A 315 26.38 1.31 -15.38
C PHE A 315 25.35 1.03 -14.28
N PHE A 316 24.36 0.15 -14.52
CA PHE A 316 23.37 -0.23 -13.50
C PHE A 316 23.98 -0.97 -12.32
N ILE A 317 24.93 -1.87 -12.55
CA ILE A 317 25.60 -2.64 -11.49
C ILE A 317 26.49 -1.74 -10.63
N ASN A 318 27.06 -0.69 -11.22
CA ASN A 318 27.94 0.25 -10.53
C ASN A 318 27.22 1.55 -10.09
N ASP A 319 25.87 1.57 -10.12
CA ASP A 319 25.01 2.71 -9.72
C ASP A 319 25.29 4.05 -10.45
N GLU A 320 25.86 4.01 -11.66
CA GLU A 320 26.19 5.17 -12.49
C GLU A 320 24.99 5.65 -13.33
N ASN A 321 23.97 6.15 -12.64
CA ASN A 321 22.67 6.53 -13.22
C ASN A 321 22.77 7.60 -14.33
N GLU A 322 23.65 8.61 -14.17
CA GLU A 322 23.82 9.68 -15.17
C GLU A 322 24.45 9.18 -16.47
N ALA A 323 25.50 8.36 -16.36
CA ALA A 323 26.18 7.77 -17.51
C ALA A 323 25.24 6.82 -18.29
N ALA A 324 24.41 6.07 -17.58
CA ALA A 324 23.37 5.24 -18.20
C ALA A 324 22.34 6.05 -18.99
N LEU A 325 21.87 7.18 -18.44
CA LEU A 325 20.95 8.08 -19.16
C LEU A 325 21.58 8.69 -20.40
N TRP A 326 22.84 9.11 -20.31
CA TRP A 326 23.58 9.63 -21.46
C TRP A 326 23.69 8.57 -22.58
N LEU A 327 23.99 7.31 -22.22
CA LEU A 327 24.07 6.22 -23.18
C LEU A 327 22.71 5.89 -23.83
N LEU A 328 21.61 5.92 -23.06
CA LEU A 328 20.26 5.76 -23.59
C LEU A 328 19.90 6.85 -24.61
N LEU A 329 20.28 8.11 -24.34
CA LEU A 329 20.09 9.22 -25.28
C LEU A 329 20.91 9.02 -26.56
N GLN A 330 22.15 8.56 -26.46
CA GLN A 330 22.99 8.23 -27.61
C GLN A 330 22.40 7.10 -28.47
N MET A 331 21.87 6.04 -27.83
CA MET A 331 21.21 4.94 -28.53
C MET A 331 19.98 5.43 -29.31
N TYR A 332 19.17 6.30 -28.70
CA TYR A 332 18.02 6.93 -29.35
C TYR A 332 18.43 7.79 -30.55
N GLN A 333 19.42 8.66 -30.38
CA GLN A 333 19.93 9.52 -31.45
C GLN A 333 20.53 8.74 -32.63
N SER A 334 21.10 7.56 -32.36
CA SER A 334 21.69 6.68 -33.36
C SER A 334 20.66 5.79 -34.08
N GLY A 335 19.37 5.89 -33.73
CA GLY A 335 18.30 5.09 -34.34
C GLY A 335 18.31 3.60 -33.95
N LEU A 336 19.00 3.23 -32.86
CA LEU A 336 18.97 1.86 -32.35
C LEU A 336 17.61 1.57 -31.71
N SER A 337 17.00 0.42 -32.03
CA SER A 337 15.73 0.02 -31.42
C SER A 337 15.95 -0.37 -29.97
N PHE A 338 15.09 0.10 -29.09
CA PHE A 338 15.06 -0.33 -27.69
C PHE A 338 14.34 -1.66 -27.54
N ASP A 339 14.94 -2.56 -26.76
CA ASP A 339 14.30 -3.81 -26.34
C ASP A 339 13.72 -3.68 -24.92
N SER A 340 13.03 -4.71 -24.45
CA SER A 340 12.46 -4.72 -23.09
C SER A 340 13.51 -4.53 -22.02
N TYR A 341 14.74 -5.02 -22.24
CA TYR A 341 15.84 -4.87 -21.29
C TYR A 341 16.29 -3.40 -21.20
N THR A 342 16.54 -2.75 -22.34
CA THR A 342 16.93 -1.33 -22.40
C THR A 342 15.89 -0.45 -21.69
N LEU A 343 14.60 -0.66 -21.98
CA LEU A 343 13.51 0.12 -21.40
C LEU A 343 13.31 -0.16 -19.90
N SER A 344 13.47 -1.42 -19.47
CA SER A 344 13.42 -1.78 -18.05
C SER A 344 14.50 -1.06 -17.24
N GLY A 345 15.72 -0.99 -17.78
CA GLY A 345 16.83 -0.26 -17.19
C GLY A 345 16.55 1.24 -17.11
N ALA A 346 16.09 1.84 -18.21
CA ALA A 346 15.73 3.26 -18.25
C ALA A 346 14.68 3.63 -17.20
N LEU A 347 13.63 2.80 -17.04
CA LEU A 347 12.61 3.01 -16.01
C LEU A 347 13.18 2.84 -14.59
N LYS A 348 14.06 1.87 -14.37
CA LYS A 348 14.70 1.67 -13.06
C LYS A 348 15.55 2.87 -12.65
N ILE A 349 16.28 3.49 -13.59
CA ILE A 349 16.99 4.76 -13.32
C ILE A 349 15.99 5.85 -12.90
N CYS A 350 14.85 5.95 -13.58
CA CYS A 350 13.83 6.97 -13.24
C CYS A 350 13.28 6.77 -11.83
N THR A 351 13.08 5.51 -11.41
CA THR A 351 12.69 5.16 -10.03
C THR A 351 13.80 5.53 -9.04
N ASN A 352 15.05 5.19 -9.33
CA ASN A 352 16.21 5.48 -8.46
C ASN A 352 16.45 6.99 -8.28
N LEU A 353 16.36 7.77 -9.35
CA LEU A 353 16.53 9.23 -9.32
C LEU A 353 15.29 9.97 -8.81
N ILE A 354 14.17 9.26 -8.57
CA ILE A 354 12.88 9.83 -8.18
C ILE A 354 12.44 10.95 -9.16
N ASN A 355 12.84 10.84 -10.44
CA ASN A 355 12.60 11.88 -11.44
C ASN A 355 11.33 11.58 -12.24
N LEU A 356 10.20 12.09 -11.76
CA LEU A 356 8.88 11.88 -12.37
C LEU A 356 8.82 12.33 -13.84
N ARG A 357 9.41 13.48 -14.16
CA ARG A 357 9.34 14.05 -15.51
C ARG A 357 10.02 13.13 -16.52
N LEU A 358 11.19 12.61 -16.16
CA LEU A 358 11.92 11.65 -16.97
C LEU A 358 11.18 10.31 -17.05
N GLY A 359 10.64 9.82 -15.93
CA GLY A 359 9.85 8.59 -15.89
C GLY A 359 8.64 8.62 -16.84
N LEU A 360 7.93 9.75 -16.93
CA LEU A 360 6.82 9.93 -17.87
C LEU A 360 7.27 9.99 -19.34
N GLN A 361 8.45 10.56 -19.62
CA GLN A 361 9.04 10.53 -20.97
C GLN A 361 9.40 9.11 -21.40
N VAL A 362 10.04 8.35 -20.51
CA VAL A 362 10.38 6.94 -20.76
C VAL A 362 9.12 6.08 -20.90
N HIS A 363 8.07 6.33 -20.09
CA HIS A 363 6.78 5.67 -20.26
C HIS A 363 6.18 5.93 -21.66
N GLY A 364 6.27 7.16 -22.18
CA GLY A 364 5.88 7.47 -23.55
C GLY A 364 6.66 6.64 -24.59
N LEU A 365 7.97 6.48 -24.40
CA LEU A 365 8.81 5.63 -25.26
C LEU A 365 8.40 4.16 -25.19
N VAL A 366 8.03 3.65 -24.00
CA VAL A 366 7.55 2.26 -23.82
C VAL A 366 6.27 2.01 -24.62
N VAL A 367 5.33 2.96 -24.58
CA VAL A 367 4.07 2.88 -25.34
C VAL A 367 4.34 2.89 -26.85
N ILE A 368 5.15 3.83 -27.33
CA ILE A 368 5.50 3.93 -28.77
C ILE A 368 6.23 2.66 -29.25
N SER A 369 7.05 2.06 -28.39
CA SER A 369 7.81 0.85 -28.69
C SER A 369 7.00 -0.44 -28.54
N GLY A 370 5.76 -0.37 -28.03
CA GLY A 370 4.85 -1.52 -27.88
C GLY A 370 5.15 -2.45 -26.70
N TYR A 371 5.94 -2.01 -25.70
CA TYR A 371 6.33 -2.83 -24.54
C TYR A 371 5.45 -2.59 -23.30
N GLU A 372 4.34 -1.86 -23.41
CA GLU A 372 3.47 -1.53 -22.27
C GLU A 372 2.81 -2.75 -21.60
N LEU A 373 2.61 -3.84 -22.35
CA LEU A 373 2.06 -5.11 -21.85
C LEU A 373 3.15 -6.18 -21.66
N ASP A 374 4.42 -5.83 -21.87
CA ASP A 374 5.54 -6.72 -21.56
C ASP A 374 5.59 -6.98 -20.06
N TYR A 375 5.80 -8.24 -19.67
CA TYR A 375 5.66 -8.64 -18.27
C TYR A 375 6.74 -8.03 -17.35
N ILE A 376 7.92 -7.67 -17.89
CA ILE A 376 9.00 -7.04 -17.11
C ILE A 376 8.76 -5.53 -17.08
N VAL A 377 8.63 -4.93 -18.27
CA VAL A 377 8.53 -3.47 -18.41
C VAL A 377 7.25 -2.95 -17.76
N GLY A 378 6.13 -3.66 -17.94
CA GLY A 378 4.84 -3.35 -17.35
C GLY A 378 4.85 -3.39 -15.81
N SER A 379 5.54 -4.38 -15.22
CA SER A 379 5.68 -4.48 -13.76
C SER A 379 6.50 -3.34 -13.16
N ILE A 380 7.57 -2.92 -13.85
CA ILE A 380 8.38 -1.76 -13.44
C ILE A 380 7.61 -0.45 -13.62
N LEU A 381 6.78 -0.32 -14.67
CA LEU A 381 5.90 0.83 -14.83
C LEU A 381 4.90 0.95 -13.67
N VAL A 382 4.29 -0.16 -13.25
CA VAL A 382 3.38 -0.17 -12.09
C VAL A 382 4.12 0.33 -10.83
N ASP A 383 5.32 -0.18 -10.56
CA ASP A 383 6.14 0.25 -9.42
C ASP A 383 6.51 1.75 -9.50
N LEU A 384 6.94 2.23 -10.67
CA LEU A 384 7.24 3.65 -10.89
C LEU A 384 6.02 4.54 -10.57
N HIS A 385 4.85 4.26 -11.16
CA HIS A 385 3.64 5.05 -10.91
C HIS A 385 3.17 4.97 -9.45
N ALA A 386 3.31 3.81 -8.81
CA ALA A 386 2.95 3.60 -7.41
C ALA A 386 3.88 4.39 -6.47
N ASN A 387 5.20 4.40 -6.73
CA ASN A 387 6.19 5.10 -5.91
C ASN A 387 6.10 6.62 -6.03
N VAL A 388 5.63 7.14 -7.16
CA VAL A 388 5.38 8.58 -7.37
C VAL A 388 4.01 9.03 -6.81
N GLY A 389 3.28 8.13 -6.13
CA GLY A 389 2.06 8.47 -5.40
C GLY A 389 0.80 8.53 -6.26
N ASN A 390 0.88 8.23 -7.56
CA ASN A 390 -0.30 8.09 -8.42
C ASN A 390 -0.80 6.64 -8.43
N VAL A 391 -1.25 6.17 -7.26
CA VAL A 391 -1.70 4.79 -7.04
C VAL A 391 -2.85 4.41 -7.98
N GLN A 392 -3.69 5.37 -8.38
CA GLN A 392 -4.82 5.13 -9.26
C GLN A 392 -4.39 4.71 -10.67
N ASP A 393 -3.36 5.35 -11.23
CA ASP A 393 -2.83 4.99 -12.55
C ASP A 393 -2.00 3.71 -12.50
N ALA A 394 -1.23 3.51 -11.42
CA ALA A 394 -0.56 2.24 -11.16
C ALA A 394 -1.56 1.07 -11.10
N TYR A 395 -2.68 1.25 -10.41
CA TYR A 395 -3.75 0.26 -10.32
C TYR A 395 -4.39 -0.04 -11.68
N ARG A 396 -4.59 0.98 -12.53
CA ARG A 396 -5.11 0.79 -13.90
C ARG A 396 -4.14 -0.01 -14.77
N LEU A 397 -2.84 0.33 -14.73
CA LEU A 397 -1.81 -0.38 -15.47
C LEU A 397 -1.71 -1.84 -15.01
N PHE A 398 -1.73 -2.06 -13.69
CA PHE A 398 -1.69 -3.39 -13.10
C PHE A 398 -2.80 -4.32 -13.62
N HIS A 399 -4.04 -3.82 -13.71
CA HIS A 399 -5.16 -4.60 -14.24
C HIS A 399 -5.07 -4.90 -15.73
N ARG A 400 -4.39 -4.04 -16.51
CA ARG A 400 -4.14 -4.25 -17.94
C ARG A 400 -3.08 -5.31 -18.21
N LEU A 401 -2.21 -5.65 -17.25
CA LEU A 401 -1.16 -6.65 -17.45
C LEU A 401 -1.77 -8.05 -17.66
N PRO A 402 -1.38 -8.76 -18.74
CA PRO A 402 -1.90 -10.10 -19.05
C PRO A 402 -1.45 -11.14 -18.01
N ASN A 403 -0.23 -11.02 -17.51
CA ASN A 403 0.32 -11.81 -16.42
C ASN A 403 0.84 -10.86 -15.34
N LYS A 404 0.46 -11.11 -14.08
CA LYS A 404 0.86 -10.31 -12.91
C LYS A 404 1.89 -11.12 -12.12
N ASP A 405 3.07 -10.56 -11.91
CA ASP A 405 4.13 -11.19 -11.14
C ASP A 405 4.27 -10.58 -9.73
N ILE A 406 5.18 -11.12 -8.94
CA ILE A 406 5.46 -10.64 -7.59
C ILE A 406 5.96 -9.19 -7.59
N ILE A 407 6.66 -8.73 -8.64
CA ILE A 407 7.23 -7.38 -8.73
C ILE A 407 6.11 -6.36 -8.87
N ALA A 408 5.16 -6.59 -9.78
CA ALA A 408 4.00 -5.72 -9.97
C ALA A 408 3.16 -5.60 -8.69
N PHE A 409 2.90 -6.73 -8.00
CA PHE A 409 2.20 -6.71 -6.72
C PHE A 409 2.99 -6.00 -5.63
N SER A 410 4.29 -6.28 -5.51
CA SER A 410 5.17 -5.70 -4.49
C SER A 410 5.26 -4.18 -4.62
N GLY A 411 5.46 -3.67 -5.84
CA GLY A 411 5.48 -2.24 -6.12
C GLY A 411 4.14 -1.55 -5.82
N LEU A 412 3.03 -2.14 -6.28
CA LEU A 412 1.70 -1.56 -6.07
C LEU A 412 1.29 -1.59 -4.59
N ILE A 413 1.52 -2.69 -3.87
CA ILE A 413 1.24 -2.81 -2.43
C ILE A 413 2.06 -1.77 -1.67
N ARG A 414 3.37 -1.68 -1.94
CA ARG A 414 4.25 -0.70 -1.29
C ARG A 414 3.78 0.73 -1.52
N GLY A 415 3.44 1.09 -2.76
CA GLY A 415 2.89 2.40 -3.09
C GLY A 415 1.54 2.69 -2.44
N CYS A 416 0.64 1.70 -2.37
CA CYS A 416 -0.63 1.82 -1.65
C CYS A 416 -0.41 2.13 -0.17
N VAL A 417 0.51 1.41 0.48
CA VAL A 417 0.82 1.60 1.91
C VAL A 417 1.45 2.97 2.15
N LYS A 418 2.39 3.40 1.29
CA LYS A 418 3.02 4.72 1.36
C LYS A 418 2.01 5.86 1.19
N ALA A 419 1.02 5.69 0.31
CA ALA A 419 -0.04 6.67 0.08
C ALA A 419 -1.22 6.58 1.08
N GLY A 420 -1.18 5.66 2.05
CA GLY A 420 -2.23 5.50 3.07
C GLY A 420 -3.45 4.69 2.63
N PHE A 421 -3.46 4.12 1.42
CA PHE A 421 -4.53 3.24 0.91
C PHE A 421 -4.41 1.80 1.45
N HIS A 422 -4.40 1.65 2.78
CA HIS A 422 -4.13 0.38 3.45
C HIS A 422 -5.16 -0.72 3.12
N SER A 423 -6.44 -0.39 2.94
CA SER A 423 -7.48 -1.37 2.57
C SER A 423 -7.18 -2.02 1.22
N LEU A 424 -6.81 -1.21 0.23
CA LEU A 424 -6.44 -1.68 -1.10
C LEU A 424 -5.19 -2.58 -1.05
N ALA A 425 -4.21 -2.22 -0.20
CA ALA A 425 -3.03 -3.06 0.00
C ALA A 425 -3.37 -4.47 0.53
N PHE A 426 -4.32 -4.59 1.47
CA PHE A 426 -4.79 -5.91 1.94
C PHE A 426 -5.55 -6.70 0.88
N ASP A 427 -6.37 -6.03 0.06
CA ASP A 427 -7.11 -6.68 -1.01
C ASP A 427 -6.16 -7.22 -2.09
N LEU A 428 -5.15 -6.43 -2.48
CA LEU A 428 -4.08 -6.86 -3.39
C LEU A 428 -3.26 -8.02 -2.81
N PHE A 429 -2.94 -7.98 -1.51
CA PHE A 429 -2.24 -9.09 -0.85
C PHE A 429 -3.08 -10.38 -0.86
N ARG A 430 -4.39 -10.30 -0.62
CA ARG A 430 -5.29 -11.44 -0.74
C ARG A 430 -5.36 -11.98 -2.16
N GLU A 431 -5.36 -11.11 -3.16
CA GLU A 431 -5.33 -11.49 -4.58
C GLU A 431 -4.04 -12.25 -4.90
N LEU A 432 -2.88 -11.74 -4.48
CA LEU A 432 -1.58 -12.41 -4.64
C LEU A 432 -1.61 -13.84 -4.06
N ILE A 433 -2.11 -14.01 -2.83
CA ILE A 433 -2.19 -15.32 -2.19
C ILE A 433 -3.18 -16.25 -2.91
N LYS A 434 -4.32 -15.73 -3.39
CA LYS A 434 -5.32 -16.52 -4.16
C LYS A 434 -4.79 -17.00 -5.50
N LEU A 435 -3.91 -16.22 -6.15
CA LEU A 435 -3.23 -16.61 -7.39
C LEU A 435 -2.15 -17.68 -7.18
N GLY A 436 -1.88 -18.09 -5.93
CA GLY A 436 -0.85 -19.06 -5.60
C GLY A 436 0.57 -18.50 -5.68
N LEU A 437 0.72 -17.18 -5.80
CA LEU A 437 2.03 -16.53 -5.78
C LEU A 437 2.57 -16.49 -4.34
N HIS A 438 3.87 -16.70 -4.19
CA HIS A 438 4.53 -16.63 -2.89
C HIS A 438 4.90 -15.18 -2.57
N ALA A 439 4.31 -14.65 -1.49
CA ALA A 439 4.68 -13.34 -0.97
C ALA A 439 6.11 -13.39 -0.44
N ASP A 440 6.97 -12.50 -0.94
CA ASP A 440 8.33 -12.33 -0.42
C ASP A 440 8.35 -11.49 0.85
N GLN A 441 9.54 -11.38 1.45
CA GLN A 441 9.78 -10.57 2.66
C GLN A 441 9.42 -9.08 2.49
N PHE A 442 9.52 -8.53 1.27
CA PHE A 442 9.23 -7.12 1.01
C PHE A 442 7.72 -6.85 0.96
N VAL A 443 6.94 -7.76 0.38
CA VAL A 443 5.48 -7.73 0.42
C VAL A 443 5.00 -7.88 1.85
N ILE A 444 5.53 -8.86 2.60
CA ILE A 444 5.17 -9.07 4.01
C ILE A 444 5.48 -7.83 4.84
N SER A 445 6.69 -7.26 4.73
CA SER A 445 7.06 -6.03 5.43
C SER A 445 6.12 -4.86 5.09
N SER A 446 5.72 -4.72 3.82
CA SER A 446 4.78 -3.67 3.41
C SER A 446 3.40 -3.86 4.05
N ILE A 447 2.91 -5.10 4.15
CA ILE A 447 1.63 -5.39 4.81
C ILE A 447 1.72 -5.27 6.33
N LEU A 448 2.85 -5.63 6.94
CA LEU A 448 3.11 -5.37 8.36
C LEU A 448 3.12 -3.86 8.64
N LYS A 449 3.70 -3.06 7.73
CA LYS A 449 3.63 -1.60 7.82
C LYS A 449 2.19 -1.09 7.74
N ALA A 450 1.36 -1.65 6.87
CA ALA A 450 -0.06 -1.34 6.81
C ALA A 450 -0.80 -1.70 8.13
N CYS A 451 -0.46 -2.86 8.73
CA CYS A 451 -1.00 -3.26 10.03
C CYS A 451 -0.60 -2.28 11.13
N SER A 452 0.68 -1.89 11.16
CA SER A 452 1.27 -0.92 12.08
C SER A 452 0.58 0.44 11.98
N SER A 453 0.45 1.00 10.76
CA SER A 453 -0.21 2.30 10.54
C SER A 453 -1.69 2.32 10.92
N LEU A 454 -2.39 1.18 10.83
CA LEU A 454 -3.78 1.05 11.24
C LEU A 454 -3.95 0.62 12.71
N ALA A 455 -2.85 0.38 13.44
CA ALA A 455 -2.85 -0.29 14.75
C ALA A 455 -3.69 -1.59 14.76
N SER A 456 -3.64 -2.36 13.66
CA SER A 456 -4.47 -3.55 13.44
C SER A 456 -3.78 -4.83 13.91
N LEU A 457 -3.75 -5.01 15.23
CA LEU A 457 -3.08 -6.15 15.86
C LEU A 457 -3.63 -7.52 15.42
N GLY A 458 -4.94 -7.63 15.18
CA GLY A 458 -5.56 -8.89 14.74
C GLY A 458 -5.12 -9.35 13.35
N TRP A 459 -4.90 -8.40 12.44
CA TRP A 459 -4.30 -8.68 11.14
C TRP A 459 -2.80 -8.95 11.26
N GLY A 460 -2.10 -8.14 12.03
CA GLY A 460 -0.67 -8.32 12.28
C GLY A 460 -0.33 -9.70 12.86
N LYS A 461 -1.11 -10.22 13.81
CA LYS A 461 -0.96 -11.59 14.35
C LYS A 461 -1.19 -12.68 13.30
N GLN A 462 -2.11 -12.49 12.36
CA GLN A 462 -2.31 -13.44 11.25
C GLN A 462 -1.12 -13.43 10.29
N ILE A 463 -0.59 -12.25 9.98
CA ILE A 463 0.61 -12.10 9.14
C ILE A 463 1.82 -12.70 9.85
N HIS A 464 1.99 -12.48 11.17
CA HIS A 464 3.02 -13.13 11.95
C HIS A 464 2.92 -14.66 11.89
N GLY A 465 1.72 -15.23 12.04
CA GLY A 465 1.51 -16.67 11.86
C GLY A 465 1.86 -17.17 10.45
N LEU A 466 1.63 -16.35 9.41
CA LEU A 466 2.08 -16.63 8.06
C LEU A 466 3.62 -16.59 7.95
N CYS A 467 4.28 -15.63 8.58
CA CYS A 467 5.75 -15.54 8.61
C CYS A 467 6.36 -16.82 9.21
N VAL A 468 5.87 -17.25 10.37
CA VAL A 468 6.30 -18.50 11.04
C VAL A 468 6.10 -19.70 10.13
N LYS A 469 4.90 -19.84 9.52
CA LYS A 469 4.59 -20.96 8.62
C LYS A 469 5.47 -20.99 7.36
N LYS A 470 6.00 -19.85 6.94
CA LYS A 470 6.83 -19.69 5.75
C LYS A 470 8.33 -19.63 6.06
N GLY A 471 8.73 -19.60 7.33
CA GLY A 471 10.13 -19.50 7.74
C GLY A 471 10.73 -18.10 7.60
N TYR A 472 9.92 -17.03 7.65
CA TYR A 472 10.40 -15.64 7.59
C TYR A 472 10.71 -15.03 8.97
N GLU A 473 10.65 -15.83 10.04
CA GLU A 473 10.86 -15.37 11.43
C GLU A 473 12.31 -14.98 11.74
N SER A 474 13.28 -15.47 10.96
CA SER A 474 14.69 -15.11 11.06
C SER A 474 15.11 -13.98 10.10
N GLU A 475 14.23 -13.55 9.19
CA GLU A 475 14.57 -12.51 8.20
C GLU A 475 14.52 -11.11 8.85
N PRO A 476 15.65 -10.36 8.91
CA PRO A 476 15.73 -9.10 9.64
C PRO A 476 14.66 -8.08 9.24
N VAL A 477 14.38 -7.97 7.94
CA VAL A 477 13.35 -7.05 7.39
C VAL A 477 11.95 -7.39 7.91
N THR A 478 11.64 -8.68 8.00
CA THR A 478 10.33 -9.16 8.48
C THR A 478 10.22 -8.96 9.99
N THR A 479 11.26 -9.31 10.75
CA THR A 479 11.28 -9.19 12.20
C THR A 479 11.17 -7.72 12.64
N THR A 480 11.90 -6.82 12.00
CA THR A 480 11.77 -5.37 12.23
C THR A 480 10.36 -4.86 11.92
N GLY A 481 9.74 -5.34 10.84
CA GLY A 481 8.34 -5.03 10.52
C GLY A 481 7.34 -5.56 11.57
N LEU A 482 7.60 -6.73 12.14
CA LEU A 482 6.80 -7.31 13.21
C LEU A 482 6.94 -6.51 14.51
N ILE A 483 8.15 -6.06 14.85
CA ILE A 483 8.41 -5.18 15.99
C ILE A 483 7.60 -3.88 15.84
N ASP A 484 7.70 -3.16 14.71
CA ASP A 484 6.92 -1.93 14.46
C ASP A 484 5.41 -2.20 14.58
N MET A 485 4.93 -3.34 14.07
CA MET A 485 3.52 -3.73 14.15
C MET A 485 3.05 -4.00 15.57
N TYR A 486 3.78 -4.80 16.36
CA TYR A 486 3.39 -5.14 17.73
C TYR A 486 3.45 -3.91 18.63
N VAL A 487 4.52 -3.13 18.51
CA VAL A 487 4.73 -1.97 19.37
C VAL A 487 3.69 -0.88 19.10
N LYS A 488 3.38 -0.58 17.82
CA LYS A 488 2.27 0.36 17.50
C LYS A 488 0.88 -0.23 17.73
N GLY A 489 0.77 -1.55 17.76
CA GLY A 489 -0.43 -2.27 18.18
C GLY A 489 -0.66 -2.26 19.70
N GLY A 490 0.27 -1.69 20.49
CA GLY A 490 0.20 -1.59 21.95
C GLY A 490 0.66 -2.83 22.71
N GLU A 491 1.12 -3.89 22.03
CA GLU A 491 1.68 -5.10 22.66
C GLU A 491 3.22 -5.06 22.64
N ILE A 492 3.79 -4.14 23.41
CA ILE A 492 5.24 -3.89 23.44
C ILE A 492 6.02 -5.13 23.85
N ASP A 493 5.53 -5.90 24.83
CA ASP A 493 6.21 -7.10 25.32
C ASP A 493 6.51 -8.10 24.19
N ASN A 494 5.56 -8.26 23.25
CA ASN A 494 5.77 -9.11 22.08
C ASN A 494 6.81 -8.53 21.12
N GLY A 495 6.86 -7.20 20.98
CA GLY A 495 7.91 -6.50 20.23
C GLY A 495 9.29 -6.69 20.85
N VAL A 496 9.39 -6.62 22.18
CA VAL A 496 10.63 -6.85 22.94
C VAL A 496 11.12 -8.28 22.77
N VAL A 497 10.24 -9.27 22.91
CA VAL A 497 10.59 -10.69 22.69
C VAL A 497 11.15 -10.93 21.28
N LEU A 498 10.56 -10.30 20.26
CA LEU A 498 11.05 -10.40 18.90
C LEU A 498 12.41 -9.73 18.72
N PHE A 499 12.61 -8.55 19.31
CA PHE A 499 13.88 -7.83 19.28
C PHE A 499 15.01 -8.59 19.99
N ASP A 500 14.71 -9.18 21.14
CA ASP A 500 15.65 -9.98 21.91
C ASP A 500 16.07 -11.26 21.17
N GLY A 501 15.17 -11.82 20.36
CA GLY A 501 15.44 -13.00 19.53
C GLY A 501 16.28 -12.74 18.26
N MET A 502 16.59 -11.48 17.92
CA MET A 502 17.39 -11.17 16.74
C MET A 502 18.88 -11.48 16.97
N LEU A 503 19.50 -12.23 16.06
CA LEU A 503 20.94 -12.55 16.09
C LEU A 503 21.81 -11.34 15.74
N GLU A 504 21.37 -10.54 14.76
CA GLU A 504 22.00 -9.30 14.34
C GLU A 504 20.96 -8.18 14.34
N ARG A 505 21.31 -7.05 14.94
CA ARG A 505 20.43 -5.89 15.11
C ARG A 505 21.00 -4.72 14.34
N ASP A 506 20.30 -4.30 13.29
CA ASP A 506 20.65 -3.14 12.50
C ASP A 506 20.04 -1.84 13.07
N VAL A 507 20.44 -0.69 12.52
CA VAL A 507 19.94 0.63 12.90
C VAL A 507 18.40 0.69 12.85
N VAL A 508 17.77 -0.02 11.91
CA VAL A 508 16.31 0.00 11.71
C VAL A 508 15.59 -0.73 12.85
N SER A 509 16.08 -1.90 13.26
CA SER A 509 15.52 -2.68 14.38
C SER A 509 15.63 -1.92 15.70
N TRP A 510 16.80 -1.32 16.00
CA TRP A 510 17.01 -0.46 17.17
C TRP A 510 16.07 0.76 17.16
N THR A 511 16.00 1.46 16.02
CA THR A 511 15.12 2.63 15.87
C THR A 511 13.65 2.25 16.07
N GLY A 512 13.22 1.09 15.55
CA GLY A 512 11.86 0.59 15.69
C GLY A 512 11.43 0.39 17.14
N ILE A 513 12.29 -0.26 17.96
CA ILE A 513 11.97 -0.48 19.38
C ILE A 513 12.02 0.82 20.18
N ILE A 514 12.98 1.72 19.91
CA ILE A 514 13.13 3.02 20.60
C ILE A 514 11.92 3.93 20.34
N VAL A 515 11.57 4.16 19.07
CA VAL A 515 10.41 4.98 18.68
C VAL A 515 9.13 4.37 19.25
N GLY A 516 9.02 3.06 19.19
CA GLY A 516 7.87 2.34 19.69
C GLY A 516 7.68 2.43 21.21
N CYS A 517 8.75 2.32 21.99
CA CYS A 517 8.73 2.59 23.43
C CYS A 517 8.34 4.05 23.73
N GLY A 518 8.86 4.99 22.94
CA GLY A 518 8.53 6.41 23.06
C GLY A 518 7.04 6.72 22.83
N GLN A 519 6.43 6.14 21.79
CA GLN A 519 5.01 6.32 21.47
C GLN A 519 4.06 5.73 22.52
N ASN A 520 4.50 4.70 23.24
CA ASN A 520 3.71 4.07 24.30
C ASN A 520 4.00 4.62 25.70
N GLY A 521 4.74 5.73 25.81
CA GLY A 521 5.04 6.38 27.10
C GLY A 521 6.07 5.62 27.97
N GLN A 522 6.82 4.68 27.40
CA GLN A 522 7.89 3.96 28.09
C GLN A 522 9.25 4.63 27.89
N ALA A 523 9.39 5.90 28.29
CA ALA A 523 10.60 6.67 27.97
C ALA A 523 11.89 6.11 28.59
N LYS A 524 11.81 5.50 29.78
CA LYS A 524 12.98 4.87 30.41
C LYS A 524 13.52 3.72 29.57
N GLU A 525 12.66 2.89 28.99
CA GLU A 525 13.06 1.80 28.11
C GLU A 525 13.60 2.33 26.78
N ALA A 526 12.99 3.37 26.21
CA ALA A 526 13.49 4.02 24.99
C ALA A 526 14.94 4.53 25.17
N ILE A 527 15.23 5.18 26.31
CA ILE A 527 16.57 5.67 26.64
C ILE A 527 17.54 4.50 26.93
N ARG A 528 17.07 3.43 27.60
CA ARG A 528 17.90 2.24 27.81
C ARG A 528 18.33 1.62 26.49
N TYR A 529 17.40 1.37 25.58
CA TYR A 529 17.71 0.83 24.25
C TYR A 529 18.59 1.76 23.42
N PHE A 530 18.41 3.08 23.53
CA PHE A 530 19.30 4.04 22.88
C PHE A 530 20.75 3.93 23.37
N ARG A 531 20.97 3.77 24.69
CA ARG A 531 22.31 3.55 25.24
C ARG A 531 22.89 2.20 24.82
N GLU A 532 22.09 1.14 24.85
CA GLU A 532 22.53 -0.19 24.40
C GLU A 532 22.88 -0.23 22.91
N MET A 533 22.18 0.54 22.07
CA MET A 533 22.52 0.73 20.67
C MET A 533 23.93 1.32 20.49
N ILE A 534 24.23 2.38 21.26
CA ILE A 534 25.54 3.04 21.27
C ILE A 534 26.63 2.10 21.80
N ASP A 535 26.38 1.43 22.93
CA ASP A 535 27.31 0.48 23.55
C ASP A 535 27.61 -0.73 22.63
N SER A 536 26.66 -1.07 21.75
CA SER A 536 26.82 -2.11 20.72
C SER A 536 27.58 -1.64 19.48
N GLY A 537 28.01 -0.38 19.43
CA GLY A 537 28.75 0.21 18.31
C GLY A 537 27.88 0.53 17.08
N VAL A 538 26.55 0.58 17.24
CA VAL A 538 25.62 0.93 16.16
C VAL A 538 25.30 2.42 16.25
N GLU A 539 25.65 3.18 15.21
CA GLU A 539 25.45 4.64 15.20
C GLU A 539 23.96 5.00 15.04
N PRO A 540 23.41 5.85 15.94
CA PRO A 540 22.06 6.40 15.79
C PRO A 540 21.89 7.26 14.54
N ASN A 541 20.71 7.22 13.94
CA ASN A 541 20.34 8.12 12.83
C ASN A 541 19.32 9.17 13.27
N GLU A 542 18.96 10.09 12.38
CA GLU A 542 17.99 11.15 12.63
C GLU A 542 16.67 10.62 13.21
N VAL A 543 16.15 9.49 12.71
CA VAL A 543 14.89 8.90 13.19
C VAL A 543 15.04 8.32 14.60
N THR A 544 16.22 7.78 14.95
CA THR A 544 16.53 7.31 16.29
C THR A 544 16.46 8.47 17.30
N PHE A 545 17.11 9.61 16.99
CA PHE A 545 17.09 10.80 17.82
C PHE A 545 15.67 11.34 18.01
N TYR A 546 14.87 11.39 16.95
CA TYR A 546 13.44 11.72 17.04
C TYR A 546 12.68 10.79 18.01
N GLY A 547 12.92 9.47 17.92
CA GLY A 547 12.28 8.49 18.79
C GLY A 547 12.54 8.75 20.28
N VAL A 548 13.80 9.02 20.63
CA VAL A 548 14.20 9.33 22.01
C VAL A 548 13.62 10.67 22.47
N LEU A 549 13.74 11.72 21.65
CA LEU A 549 13.20 13.05 21.97
C LEU A 549 11.68 13.02 22.15
N SER A 550 10.97 12.26 21.32
CA SER A 550 9.52 12.04 21.46
C SER A 550 9.17 11.33 22.77
N ALA A 551 9.99 10.35 23.18
CA ALA A 551 9.84 9.67 24.46
C ALA A 551 10.07 10.63 25.64
N CYS A 552 11.13 11.43 25.59
CA CYS A 552 11.45 12.44 26.60
C CYS A 552 10.32 13.49 26.71
N ARG A 553 9.80 13.95 25.57
CA ARG A 553 8.65 14.86 25.50
C ARG A 553 7.43 14.31 26.23
N HIS A 554 7.05 13.05 25.96
CA HIS A 554 5.89 12.43 26.60
C HIS A 554 6.07 12.19 28.11
N SER A 555 7.31 12.03 28.59
CA SER A 555 7.61 11.75 30.00
C SER A 555 8.13 12.95 30.79
N GLY A 556 8.28 14.12 30.15
CA GLY A 556 8.80 15.33 30.81
C GLY A 556 10.29 15.28 31.15
N MET A 557 11.10 14.47 30.45
CA MET A 557 12.54 14.27 30.74
C MET A 557 13.40 15.34 30.08
N LEU A 558 13.48 16.49 30.74
CA LEU A 558 14.03 17.72 30.16
C LEU A 558 15.56 17.67 29.97
N GLU A 559 16.30 17.18 30.96
CA GLU A 559 17.76 17.11 30.92
C GLU A 559 18.25 16.08 29.90
N GLU A 560 17.60 14.91 29.83
CA GLU A 560 17.91 13.90 28.83
C GLU A 560 17.61 14.40 27.42
N ALA A 561 16.51 15.13 27.21
CA ALA A 561 16.19 15.70 25.89
C ALA A 561 17.24 16.72 25.42
N ARG A 562 17.74 17.59 26.32
CA ARG A 562 18.84 18.53 26.02
C ARG A 562 20.09 17.79 25.58
N PHE A 563 20.51 16.79 26.36
CA PHE A 563 21.69 15.99 26.07
C PHE A 563 21.58 15.28 24.70
N VAL A 564 20.41 14.72 24.41
CA VAL A 564 20.14 14.01 23.16
C VAL A 564 20.18 14.97 21.96
N LEU A 565 19.63 16.18 22.07
CA LEU A 565 19.68 17.18 20.99
C LEU A 565 21.10 17.71 20.75
N GLU A 566 21.88 17.95 21.81
CA GLU A 566 23.24 18.46 21.70
C GLU A 566 24.22 17.40 21.17
N SER A 567 24.11 16.15 21.64
CA SER A 567 24.92 15.03 21.14
C SER A 567 24.67 14.77 19.65
N MET A 568 23.43 14.88 19.18
CA MET A 568 23.08 14.76 17.75
C MET A 568 23.95 15.66 16.86
N ARG A 569 24.23 16.89 17.29
CA ARG A 569 25.08 17.85 16.57
C ARG A 569 26.56 17.62 16.81
N SER A 570 26.96 17.59 18.07
CA SER A 570 28.35 17.67 18.48
C SER A 570 29.13 16.37 18.28
N GLU A 571 28.48 15.23 18.50
CA GLU A 571 29.11 13.90 18.42
C GLU A 571 28.86 13.22 17.08
N TYR A 572 27.66 13.36 16.50
CA TYR A 572 27.25 12.63 15.30
C TYR A 572 27.18 13.50 14.03
N GLY A 573 27.33 14.83 14.15
CA GLY A 573 27.30 15.74 12.99
C GLY A 573 25.97 15.75 12.23
N LEU A 574 24.86 15.36 12.88
CA LEU A 574 23.53 15.35 12.29
C LEU A 574 22.80 16.67 12.59
N GLU A 575 22.26 17.29 11.55
CA GLU A 575 21.49 18.54 11.69
C GLU A 575 20.04 18.25 12.14
N PRO A 576 19.55 18.85 13.24
CA PRO A 576 18.18 18.60 13.69
C PRO A 576 17.11 19.14 12.73
N CYS A 577 16.22 18.27 12.28
CA CYS A 577 15.02 18.65 11.52
C CYS A 577 13.88 19.25 12.39
N VAL A 578 12.82 19.72 11.72
CA VAL A 578 11.64 20.38 12.32
C VAL A 578 11.04 19.56 13.46
N GLU A 579 10.97 18.23 13.30
CA GLU A 579 10.37 17.31 14.24
C GLU A 579 11.14 17.21 15.57
N HIS A 580 12.48 17.29 15.54
CA HIS A 580 13.32 17.32 16.74
C HIS A 580 13.07 18.59 17.55
N TYR A 581 13.11 19.72 16.84
CA TYR A 581 12.84 21.03 17.42
C TYR A 581 11.42 21.15 17.97
N TYR A 582 10.43 20.60 17.26
CA TYR A 582 9.06 20.50 17.76
C TYR A 582 8.99 19.73 19.09
N CYS A 583 9.69 18.60 19.21
CA CYS A 583 9.70 17.84 20.47
C CYS A 583 10.28 18.65 21.63
N MET A 584 11.35 19.42 21.38
CA MET A 584 11.99 20.28 22.37
C MET A 584 11.11 21.47 22.77
N VAL A 585 10.52 22.18 21.80
CA VAL A 585 9.66 23.33 22.06
C VAL A 585 8.40 22.91 22.82
N ASP A 586 7.80 21.77 22.46
CA ASP A 586 6.65 21.24 23.19
C ASP A 586 7.04 20.88 24.62
N LEU A 587 8.15 20.16 24.83
CA LEU A 587 8.63 19.78 26.16
C LEU A 587 8.93 21.00 27.05
N LEU A 588 9.65 22.00 26.53
CA LEU A 588 9.96 23.24 27.26
C LEU A 588 8.69 24.05 27.55
N GLY A 589 7.77 24.13 26.57
CA GLY A 589 6.49 24.79 26.74
C GLY A 589 5.65 24.13 27.84
N GLN A 590 5.52 22.80 27.83
CA GLN A 590 4.79 22.07 28.88
C GLN A 590 5.46 22.22 30.26
N ALA A 591 6.78 22.36 30.31
CA ALA A 591 7.53 22.67 31.54
C ALA A 591 7.43 24.14 31.99
N GLY A 592 6.82 25.02 31.19
CA GLY A 592 6.69 26.46 31.49
C GLY A 592 7.96 27.28 31.21
N MET A 593 8.97 26.71 30.55
CA MET A 593 10.25 27.34 30.24
C MET A 593 10.19 28.15 28.93
N PHE A 594 9.31 29.16 28.89
CA PHE A 594 8.97 29.87 27.65
C PHE A 594 10.14 30.65 27.02
N GLN A 595 10.98 31.28 27.83
CA GLN A 595 12.13 32.06 27.33
C GLN A 595 13.08 31.17 26.53
N GLU A 596 13.37 29.98 27.05
CA GLU A 596 14.25 29.03 26.41
C GLU A 596 13.61 28.37 25.18
N ALA A 597 12.30 28.13 25.21
CA ALA A 597 11.56 27.69 24.03
C ALA A 597 11.67 28.73 22.90
N GLU A 598 11.60 30.03 23.21
CA GLU A 598 11.81 31.11 22.23
C GLU A 598 13.26 31.19 21.74
N GLU A 599 14.26 30.94 22.59
CA GLU A 599 15.67 30.86 22.19
C GLU A 599 15.93 29.71 21.21
N ILE A 600 15.38 28.52 21.50
CA ILE A 600 15.46 27.37 20.58
C ILE A 600 14.80 27.71 19.24
N ILE A 601 13.65 28.39 19.24
CA ILE A 601 12.97 28.83 18.01
C ILE A 601 13.82 29.82 17.21
N LYS A 602 14.50 30.77 17.87
CA LYS A 602 15.38 31.73 17.19
C LYS A 602 16.65 31.07 16.64
N GLY A 603 17.09 29.97 17.23
CA GLY A 603 18.25 29.18 16.80
C GLY A 603 17.95 28.11 15.75
N MET A 604 16.76 28.09 15.14
CA MET A 604 16.43 27.15 14.07
C MET A 604 17.08 27.59 12.74
N PRO A 605 17.63 26.68 11.92
CA PRO A 605 18.21 27.01 10.61
C PRO A 605 17.16 27.24 9.52
N PHE A 606 15.88 27.10 9.85
CA PHE A 606 14.73 27.25 8.96
C PHE A 606 13.57 27.96 9.68
N GLU A 607 12.60 28.46 8.90
CA GLU A 607 11.41 29.09 9.45
C GLU A 607 10.53 28.06 10.20
N PRO A 608 10.10 28.34 11.44
CA PRO A 608 9.29 27.40 12.21
C PRO A 608 7.90 27.23 11.60
N ASP A 609 7.49 25.97 11.44
CA ASP A 609 6.19 25.64 10.86
C ASP A 609 5.02 25.88 11.83
N LYS A 610 3.79 25.74 11.33
CA LYS A 610 2.56 25.94 12.13
C LYS A 610 2.50 25.02 13.35
N THR A 611 3.10 23.83 13.31
CA THR A 611 2.97 22.83 14.37
C THR A 611 3.76 23.24 15.62
N ILE A 612 4.96 23.80 15.43
CA ILE A 612 5.79 24.35 16.51
C ILE A 612 5.06 25.51 17.22
N TRP A 613 4.54 26.47 16.45
CA TRP A 613 3.79 27.60 17.00
C TRP A 613 2.51 27.17 17.71
N MET A 614 1.77 26.21 17.16
CA MET A 614 0.55 25.68 17.78
C MET A 614 0.83 24.91 19.08
N SER A 615 1.94 24.16 19.15
CA SER A 615 2.37 23.49 20.40
C SER A 615 2.67 24.51 21.48
N LEU A 616 3.48 25.52 21.17
CA LEU A 616 3.85 26.57 22.12
C LEU A 616 2.62 27.37 22.56
N LEU A 617 1.69 27.70 21.65
CA LEU A 617 0.43 28.37 21.97
C LEU A 617 -0.40 27.57 22.98
N THR A 618 -0.52 26.25 22.77
CA THR A 618 -1.29 25.35 23.64
C THR A 618 -0.65 25.26 25.04
N ALA A 619 0.67 25.16 25.10
CA ALA A 619 1.42 25.22 26.36
C ALA A 619 1.22 26.55 27.09
N CYS A 620 1.29 27.68 26.38
CA CYS A 620 1.05 29.00 26.96
C CYS A 620 -0.37 29.15 27.51
N GLY A 621 -1.37 28.60 26.82
CA GLY A 621 -2.75 28.54 27.29
C GLY A 621 -2.90 27.77 28.60
N THR A 622 -2.20 26.64 28.72
CA THR A 622 -2.20 25.78 29.92
C THR A 622 -1.59 26.50 31.12
N HIS A 623 -0.48 27.21 30.91
CA HIS A 623 0.22 28.00 31.94
C HIS A 623 -0.30 29.44 32.11
N LYS A 624 -1.36 29.81 31.39
CA LYS A 624 -2.01 31.13 31.41
C LYS A 624 -1.07 32.32 31.08
N ASN A 625 -0.10 32.12 30.19
CA ASN A 625 0.78 33.19 29.71
C ASN A 625 0.08 34.02 28.61
N ALA A 626 -0.66 35.06 29.01
CA ALA A 626 -1.51 35.86 28.12
C ALA A 626 -0.74 36.73 27.11
N GLU A 627 0.46 37.18 27.49
CA GLU A 627 1.30 38.03 26.64
C GLU A 627 1.79 37.24 25.43
N LEU A 628 2.40 36.08 25.67
CA LEU A 628 2.95 35.24 24.61
C LEU A 628 1.85 34.63 23.73
N VAL A 629 0.69 34.28 24.30
CA VAL A 629 -0.48 33.78 23.54
C VAL A 629 -0.93 34.76 22.47
N THR A 630 -0.98 36.05 22.79
CA THR A 630 -1.44 37.08 21.84
C THR A 630 -0.45 37.21 20.68
N VAL A 631 0.85 37.25 20.99
CA VAL A 631 1.93 37.34 19.99
C VAL A 631 1.91 36.13 19.04
N ILE A 632 1.81 34.91 19.59
CA ILE A 632 1.80 33.68 18.78
C ILE A 632 0.53 33.60 17.94
N ALA A 633 -0.63 33.96 18.49
CA ALA A 633 -1.89 33.94 17.76
C ALA A 633 -1.88 34.91 16.56
N GLU A 634 -1.35 36.12 16.71
CA GLU A 634 -1.19 37.08 15.60
C GLU A 634 -0.23 36.55 14.52
N LYS A 635 0.88 35.95 14.92
CA LYS A 635 1.83 35.30 13.99
C LYS A 635 1.18 34.15 13.23
N LEU A 636 0.45 33.27 13.91
CA LEU A 636 -0.28 32.18 13.27
C LEU A 636 -1.36 32.66 12.28
N LEU A 637 -2.11 33.71 12.63
CA LEU A 637 -3.17 34.27 11.78
C LEU A 637 -2.64 35.01 10.56
N SER A 638 -1.44 35.60 10.64
CA SER A 638 -0.78 36.27 9.52
C SER A 638 -0.09 35.29 8.58
N SER A 639 0.61 34.28 9.11
CA SER A 639 1.38 33.32 8.30
C SER A 639 0.57 32.12 7.78
N PHE A 640 -0.42 31.63 8.54
CA PHE A 640 -1.15 30.37 8.23
C PHE A 640 -2.65 30.56 8.12
N SER A 641 -3.02 31.68 7.50
CA SER A 641 -4.37 32.21 7.50
C SER A 641 -5.40 31.37 6.73
N GLU A 642 -4.96 30.43 5.90
CA GLU A 642 -5.81 29.53 5.10
C GLU A 642 -6.18 28.23 5.83
N ASP A 643 -5.50 27.89 6.93
CA ASP A 643 -5.65 26.60 7.59
C ASP A 643 -6.72 26.64 8.71
N PRO A 644 -7.82 25.86 8.63
CA PRO A 644 -8.85 25.81 9.67
C PRO A 644 -8.36 25.35 11.05
N SER A 645 -7.29 24.54 11.12
CA SER A 645 -6.75 24.03 12.38
C SER A 645 -6.17 25.14 13.26
N VAL A 646 -5.65 26.20 12.65
CA VAL A 646 -5.08 27.37 13.32
C VAL A 646 -6.16 28.14 14.10
N TYR A 647 -7.29 28.45 13.44
CA TYR A 647 -8.41 29.12 14.09
C TYR A 647 -9.00 28.30 15.23
N THR A 648 -9.06 26.98 15.06
CA THR A 648 -9.56 26.05 16.07
C THR A 648 -8.65 26.04 17.29
N CYS A 649 -7.33 25.96 17.08
CA CYS A 649 -6.34 25.98 18.17
C CYS A 649 -6.38 27.30 18.95
N ILE A 650 -6.32 28.44 18.26
CA ILE A 650 -6.40 29.77 18.90
C ILE A 650 -7.72 29.93 19.67
N SER A 651 -8.84 29.47 19.08
CA SER A 651 -10.14 29.53 19.75
C SER A 651 -10.18 28.71 21.04
N ASN A 652 -9.59 27.50 21.02
CA ASN A 652 -9.54 26.65 22.21
C ASN A 652 -8.68 27.31 23.30
N VAL A 653 -7.52 27.87 22.93
CA VAL A 653 -6.61 28.53 23.87
C VAL A 653 -7.24 29.79 24.47
N TYR A 654 -7.85 30.67 23.67
CA TYR A 654 -8.56 31.84 24.20
C TYR A 654 -9.74 31.47 25.11
N ALA A 655 -10.47 30.40 24.78
CA ALA A 655 -11.53 29.90 25.64
C ALA A 655 -10.99 29.39 26.99
N THR A 656 -9.88 28.62 27.00
CA THR A 656 -9.24 28.18 28.25
C THR A 656 -8.72 29.34 29.11
N MET A 657 -8.36 30.45 28.49
CA MET A 657 -7.87 31.66 29.18
C MET A 657 -8.98 32.64 29.56
N GLY A 658 -10.23 32.39 29.15
CA GLY A 658 -11.36 33.29 29.41
C GLY A 658 -11.33 34.60 28.59
N MET A 659 -10.58 34.65 27.48
CA MET A 659 -10.45 35.81 26.59
C MET A 659 -11.58 35.85 25.56
N TRP A 660 -12.82 36.05 26.03
CA TRP A 660 -14.04 35.92 25.22
C TRP A 660 -14.14 36.93 24.06
N ASP A 661 -13.65 38.15 24.24
CA ASP A 661 -13.69 39.20 23.21
C ASP A 661 -12.81 38.82 22.01
N ARG A 662 -11.56 38.42 22.27
CA ARG A 662 -10.60 37.93 21.26
C ARG A 662 -11.07 36.63 20.60
N LEU A 663 -11.72 35.74 21.37
CA LEU A 663 -12.37 34.54 20.83
C LEU A 663 -13.46 34.90 19.81
N GLY A 664 -14.26 35.93 20.10
CA GLY A 664 -15.28 36.46 19.20
C GLY A 664 -14.67 36.95 17.88
N GLU A 665 -13.59 37.74 17.95
CA GLU A 665 -12.86 38.26 16.79
C GLU A 665 -12.34 37.13 15.88
N VAL A 666 -11.68 36.10 16.45
CA VAL A 666 -11.13 34.97 15.68
C VAL A 666 -12.23 34.14 15.04
N ARG A 667 -13.36 33.93 15.72
CA ARG A 667 -14.51 33.18 15.18
C ARG A 667 -15.20 33.95 14.05
N GLU A 668 -15.32 35.27 14.15
CA GLU A 668 -15.84 36.09 13.06
C GLU A 668 -14.89 36.14 11.86
N ALA A 669 -13.58 36.20 12.08
CA ALA A 669 -12.58 36.08 11.02
C ALA A 669 -12.67 34.73 10.29
N ALA A 670 -12.83 33.62 11.04
CA ALA A 670 -13.03 32.28 10.47
C ALA A 670 -14.32 32.19 9.63
N LYS A 671 -15.43 32.76 10.12
CA LYS A 671 -16.71 32.80 9.38
C LYS A 671 -16.61 33.60 8.08
N LYS A 672 -16.04 34.81 8.11
CA LYS A 672 -15.89 35.65 6.92
C LYS A 672 -15.10 34.94 5.82
N ARG A 673 -14.02 34.23 6.18
CA ARG A 673 -13.23 33.42 5.23
C ARG A 673 -13.98 32.20 4.69
N SER A 674 -14.76 31.50 5.51
CA SER A 674 -15.60 30.38 5.05
C SER A 674 -16.64 30.78 3.99
N GLN A 675 -17.01 32.07 3.93
CA GLN A 675 -17.90 32.62 2.91
C GLN A 675 -17.18 33.06 1.63
N THR A 676 -15.87 33.34 1.68
CA THR A 676 -15.08 33.82 0.54
C THR A 676 -14.58 32.67 -0.36
N TYR A 677 -14.28 31.51 0.23
CA TYR A 677 -14.02 30.28 -0.51
C TYR A 677 -15.34 29.58 -0.81
N GLY A 678 -15.95 29.96 -1.93
CA GLY A 678 -17.24 29.43 -2.36
C GLY A 678 -17.28 27.90 -2.32
N LYS A 679 -18.32 27.35 -1.69
CA LYS A 679 -18.84 25.97 -1.86
C LYS A 679 -17.77 24.92 -2.22
N ALA A 680 -16.67 24.85 -1.46
CA ALA A 680 -15.98 23.58 -1.34
C ALA A 680 -16.89 22.73 -0.47
N HIS A 681 -17.61 21.80 -1.11
CA HIS A 681 -18.34 20.75 -0.42
C HIS A 681 -17.39 19.98 0.49
N ALA A 682 -17.23 20.41 1.73
CA ALA A 682 -17.02 19.49 2.84
C ALA A 682 -18.38 18.81 3.08
N GLN A 683 -18.79 17.94 2.16
CA GLN A 683 -19.70 16.85 2.49
C GLN A 683 -18.93 15.86 3.36
N GLY A 684 -18.55 16.30 4.55
CA GLY A 684 -18.20 15.41 5.64
C GLY A 684 -19.50 14.78 6.13
N LYS A 685 -19.98 13.77 5.39
CA LYS A 685 -20.97 12.84 5.94
C LYS A 685 -20.23 12.09 7.04
N VAL A 686 -20.23 12.60 8.27
CA VAL A 686 -19.80 11.82 9.43
C VAL A 686 -20.88 10.79 9.67
N VAL A 687 -20.74 9.68 8.95
CA VAL A 687 -21.55 8.49 9.10
C VAL A 687 -20.73 7.55 9.96
N ILE A 688 -20.86 7.66 11.28
CA ILE A 688 -20.44 6.56 12.15
C ILE A 688 -21.54 5.49 12.01
N VAL A 689 -21.42 4.63 11.00
CA VAL A 689 -22.28 3.44 10.80
C VAL A 689 -21.45 2.19 11.01
N LYS A 690 -21.94 1.38 11.95
CA LYS A 690 -21.65 -0.05 12.19
C LYS A 690 -20.53 -0.65 11.34
N SER A 691 -19.36 -0.79 11.96
CA SER A 691 -18.47 -1.92 11.66
C SER A 691 -19.20 -3.21 12.02
N THR A 692 -19.23 -4.15 11.08
CA THR A 692 -19.87 -5.48 11.16
C THR A 692 -19.18 -6.46 12.13
N TYR A 693 -18.43 -5.97 13.11
CA TYR A 693 -17.70 -6.81 14.06
C TYR A 693 -18.26 -6.71 15.47
N ARG A 694 -18.83 -7.81 15.96
CA ARG A 694 -19.16 -8.07 17.37
C ARG A 694 -17.87 -8.02 18.21
N LYS A 695 -17.58 -6.87 18.80
CA LYS A 695 -16.97 -6.69 20.13
C LYS A 695 -16.94 -5.19 20.42
N GLU A 696 -17.61 -4.82 21.51
CA GLU A 696 -17.82 -3.45 21.98
C GLU A 696 -16.52 -2.65 21.96
N ARG A 697 -16.48 -1.58 21.16
CA ARG A 697 -15.37 -0.61 21.16
C ARG A 697 -15.71 0.47 22.17
N PHE A 698 -14.81 0.69 23.12
CA PHE A 698 -14.93 1.73 24.14
C PHE A 698 -14.19 2.99 23.70
N ILE A 699 -14.86 4.14 23.78
CA ILE A 699 -14.22 5.45 23.59
C ILE A 699 -13.90 6.03 24.96
N LEU A 700 -12.61 6.21 25.25
CA LEU A 700 -12.07 6.75 26.51
C LEU A 700 -11.74 8.26 26.44
N VAL A 701 -12.12 8.94 25.35
CA VAL A 701 -11.82 10.35 25.07
C VAL A 701 -13.09 11.16 24.78
N THR A 702 -13.08 12.45 25.10
CA THR A 702 -14.19 13.38 24.82
C THR A 702 -14.34 13.60 23.32
N MET A 703 -15.56 13.44 22.80
CA MET A 703 -15.87 13.72 21.40
C MET A 703 -16.57 15.06 21.24
N GLY A 704 -15.93 16.00 20.54
CA GLY A 704 -16.49 17.31 20.21
C GLY A 704 -17.01 17.39 18.77
N PHE A 705 -18.24 17.87 18.60
CA PHE A 705 -18.85 18.21 17.32
C PHE A 705 -19.12 19.71 17.29
N ALA A 706 -18.37 20.44 16.48
CA ALA A 706 -18.54 21.88 16.31
C ALA A 706 -18.87 22.22 14.85
N PHE A 707 -19.94 22.98 14.63
CA PHE A 707 -20.35 23.46 13.30
C PHE A 707 -20.69 22.35 12.29
N VAL A 708 -21.11 21.18 12.77
CA VAL A 708 -21.47 20.01 11.96
C VAL A 708 -22.96 20.02 11.67
N ASN A 709 -23.34 19.78 10.40
CA ASN A 709 -24.75 19.75 9.99
C ASN A 709 -25.12 18.43 9.28
N ASN A 710 -26.41 18.06 9.28
CA ASN A 710 -26.96 16.93 8.52
C ASN A 710 -26.24 15.59 8.79
N SER A 711 -26.04 15.25 10.05
CA SER A 711 -25.15 14.15 10.47
C SER A 711 -25.81 13.22 11.50
N ARG A 712 -25.19 12.05 11.76
CA ARG A 712 -25.72 11.10 12.75
C ARG A 712 -24.63 10.29 13.45
N ILE A 713 -24.90 9.92 14.70
CA ILE A 713 -24.16 8.88 15.43
C ILE A 713 -25.06 7.71 15.76
N ASN A 714 -24.54 6.49 15.55
CA ASN A 714 -25.29 5.26 15.77
C ASN A 714 -24.41 4.14 16.34
N GLY A 715 -24.81 3.53 17.46
CA GLY A 715 -24.20 2.30 17.98
C GLY A 715 -22.84 2.54 18.65
N ILE A 716 -22.72 3.57 19.48
CA ILE A 716 -21.45 4.00 20.08
C ILE A 716 -21.48 3.79 21.60
N THR A 717 -20.40 3.23 22.16
CA THR A 717 -20.20 3.13 23.61
C THR A 717 -19.02 3.99 24.05
N SER A 718 -19.25 4.91 25.01
CA SER A 718 -18.20 5.74 25.62
C SER A 718 -18.09 5.45 27.11
N LEU A 719 -16.86 5.26 27.59
CA LEU A 719 -16.54 4.90 28.97
C LEU A 719 -15.61 5.93 29.60
N ASN A 720 -15.91 6.38 30.83
CA ASN A 720 -15.00 7.12 31.71
C ASN A 720 -14.26 8.31 31.06
N SER A 721 -14.93 9.09 30.23
CA SER A 721 -14.29 10.21 29.53
C SER A 721 -13.95 11.37 30.49
N LYS A 722 -12.72 11.89 30.41
CA LYS A 722 -12.28 13.04 31.21
C LYS A 722 -12.83 14.35 30.62
N MET A 723 -13.57 15.14 31.40
CA MET A 723 -14.16 16.44 31.00
C MET A 723 -15.40 16.36 30.05
N GLY A 724 -16.19 15.30 30.16
CA GLY A 724 -17.44 15.08 29.42
C GLY A 724 -17.32 14.02 28.33
N HIS A 725 -18.44 13.40 27.93
CA HIS A 725 -18.42 12.35 26.90
C HIS A 725 -18.60 12.91 25.49
N PHE A 726 -19.69 13.64 25.25
CA PHE A 726 -19.97 14.24 23.95
C PHE A 726 -20.39 15.70 24.06
N ASN A 727 -19.71 16.56 23.31
CA ASN A 727 -19.97 18.00 23.27
C ASN A 727 -20.42 18.44 21.89
N PHE A 728 -21.59 19.07 21.79
CA PHE A 728 -22.18 19.57 20.54
C PHE A 728 -22.33 21.09 20.61
N PHE A 729 -21.72 21.78 19.66
CA PHE A 729 -21.75 23.23 19.57
C PHE A 729 -22.09 23.69 18.15
N SER A 730 -23.15 24.48 17.99
CA SER A 730 -23.59 24.99 16.69
C SER A 730 -23.85 23.89 15.65
N VAL A 731 -24.49 22.80 16.08
CA VAL A 731 -24.81 21.62 15.26
C VAL A 731 -26.27 21.66 14.82
N HIS A 732 -26.55 21.39 13.54
CA HIS A 732 -27.91 21.45 13.00
C HIS A 732 -28.31 20.17 12.24
N HIS A 733 -29.54 19.68 12.45
CA HIS A 733 -30.07 18.44 11.84
C HIS A 733 -29.20 17.22 12.16
N PHE A 734 -29.23 16.78 13.42
CA PHE A 734 -28.34 15.73 13.92
C PHE A 734 -29.10 14.62 14.66
N ASN A 735 -28.83 13.37 14.31
CA ASN A 735 -29.48 12.20 14.91
C ASN A 735 -28.51 11.40 15.79
N ILE A 736 -28.90 11.11 17.02
CA ILE A 736 -28.15 10.32 18.01
C ILE A 736 -28.99 9.08 18.35
N THR A 737 -28.47 7.90 18.04
CA THR A 737 -29.21 6.64 18.20
C THR A 737 -28.32 5.53 18.73
N GLU A 738 -28.84 4.62 19.55
CA GLU A 738 -28.08 3.46 20.07
C GLU A 738 -26.73 3.87 20.73
N VAL A 739 -26.72 4.98 21.49
CA VAL A 739 -25.51 5.43 22.21
C VAL A 739 -25.55 4.92 23.64
N THR A 740 -24.41 4.47 24.17
CA THR A 740 -24.24 4.04 25.56
C THR A 740 -23.10 4.84 26.20
N ILE A 741 -23.36 5.52 27.30
CA ILE A 741 -22.38 6.28 28.08
C ILE A 741 -22.35 5.69 29.48
N THR A 742 -21.16 5.37 29.98
CA THR A 742 -20.98 4.85 31.33
C THR A 742 -19.75 5.48 31.99
N ALA A 743 -19.98 6.16 33.12
CA ALA A 743 -18.95 6.68 34.00
C ALA A 743 -19.41 6.53 35.48
N PRO A 744 -18.47 6.57 36.46
CA PRO A 744 -18.81 6.56 37.87
C PRO A 744 -19.74 7.71 38.24
N GLY A 745 -20.68 7.46 39.16
CA GLY A 745 -21.66 8.47 39.60
C GLY A 745 -21.05 9.61 40.42
N ASP A 746 -19.81 9.48 40.89
CA ASP A 746 -19.03 10.51 41.58
C ASP A 746 -18.03 11.23 40.66
N SER A 747 -18.06 10.94 39.36
CA SER A 747 -17.17 11.54 38.36
C SER A 747 -17.39 13.06 38.27
N PRO A 748 -16.42 13.89 38.69
CA PRO A 748 -16.61 15.34 38.73
C PRO A 748 -16.63 15.95 37.33
N ASN A 749 -17.64 16.78 37.04
CA ASN A 749 -17.77 17.59 35.82
C ASN A 749 -17.81 16.80 34.50
N THR A 750 -18.49 15.65 34.46
CA THR A 750 -18.65 14.84 33.24
C THR A 750 -20.10 14.81 32.76
N ASP A 751 -20.48 15.79 31.94
CA ASP A 751 -21.75 15.75 31.20
C ASP A 751 -21.74 14.57 30.20
N GLY A 752 -22.87 13.87 30.05
CA GLY A 752 -23.04 12.82 29.05
C GLY A 752 -23.11 13.38 27.63
N LEU A 753 -24.23 14.03 27.31
CA LEU A 753 -24.42 14.74 26.03
C LEU A 753 -24.67 16.22 26.31
N LYS A 754 -23.78 17.10 25.84
CA LYS A 754 -23.86 18.55 26.07
C LYS A 754 -24.17 19.29 24.77
N PHE A 755 -25.19 20.15 24.77
CA PHE A 755 -25.64 20.89 23.58
C PHE A 755 -25.65 22.41 23.82
N GLY A 756 -25.04 23.17 22.92
CA GLY A 756 -25.14 24.63 22.89
C GLY A 756 -25.30 25.16 21.47
N PHE A 757 -26.19 26.13 21.27
CA PHE A 757 -26.48 26.74 19.96
C PHE A 757 -26.90 25.75 18.86
N CYS A 758 -27.51 24.61 19.22
CA CYS A 758 -27.85 23.54 18.26
C CYS A 758 -29.30 23.65 17.76
N SER A 759 -29.64 23.05 16.61
CA SER A 759 -31.05 22.92 16.24
C SER A 759 -31.43 21.65 15.50
N ASN A 760 -32.69 21.23 15.64
CA ASN A 760 -33.24 20.02 14.98
C ASN A 760 -32.44 18.77 15.38
N ILE A 761 -32.38 18.49 16.68
CA ILE A 761 -31.62 17.37 17.25
C ILE A 761 -32.58 16.25 17.65
N ASN A 762 -32.29 15.01 17.25
CA ASN A 762 -33.06 13.83 17.64
C ASN A 762 -32.19 12.84 18.41
N ILE A 763 -32.59 12.48 19.63
CA ILE A 763 -31.94 11.47 20.46
C ILE A 763 -32.91 10.33 20.71
N SER A 764 -32.49 9.09 20.40
CA SER A 764 -33.26 7.93 20.79
C SER A 764 -32.48 6.66 21.12
N LYS A 765 -33.13 5.73 21.83
CA LYS A 765 -32.58 4.39 22.17
C LYS A 765 -31.19 4.47 22.80
N THR A 766 -31.03 5.34 23.80
CA THR A 766 -29.71 5.70 24.34
C THR A 766 -29.66 5.44 25.85
N HIS A 767 -28.52 4.99 26.37
CA HIS A 767 -28.30 4.80 27.80
C HIS A 767 -27.16 5.70 28.27
N ILE A 768 -27.36 6.47 29.35
CA ILE A 768 -26.40 7.45 29.83
C ILE A 768 -26.29 7.36 31.35
N GLY A 769 -25.12 6.98 31.86
CA GLY A 769 -24.78 7.08 33.27
C GLY A 769 -23.49 7.88 33.44
N THR A 770 -23.53 8.97 34.19
CA THR A 770 -22.39 9.86 34.46
C THR A 770 -22.45 10.42 35.89
N GLY A 771 -21.43 11.19 36.30
CA GLY A 771 -21.45 11.89 37.59
C GLY A 771 -22.09 13.29 37.58
N ASP A 772 -22.52 13.79 36.41
CA ASP A 772 -23.15 15.12 36.24
C ASP A 772 -24.38 14.98 35.31
N ASP A 773 -24.76 16.00 34.54
CA ASP A 773 -25.93 15.98 33.67
C ASP A 773 -25.83 14.84 32.61
N CYS A 774 -26.83 13.93 32.54
CA CYS A 774 -26.90 12.95 31.45
C CYS A 774 -27.02 13.67 30.11
N ILE A 775 -27.89 14.68 30.07
CA ILE A 775 -28.07 15.57 28.93
C ILE A 775 -28.11 17.00 29.43
N ALA A 776 -27.13 17.80 29.03
CA ALA A 776 -27.03 19.22 29.34
C ALA A 776 -27.44 20.05 28.12
N ILE A 777 -28.49 20.87 28.25
CA ILE A 777 -29.02 21.75 27.21
C ILE A 777 -28.73 23.20 27.60
N LEU A 778 -27.95 23.88 26.77
CA LEU A 778 -27.51 25.27 26.97
C LEU A 778 -28.19 26.23 25.98
N SER A 779 -27.95 27.53 26.21
CA SER A 779 -28.43 28.66 25.40
C SER A 779 -28.37 28.43 23.88
N GLY A 780 -29.40 28.91 23.18
CA GLY A 780 -29.49 28.88 21.71
C GLY A 780 -29.85 27.53 21.10
N THR A 781 -30.24 26.54 21.91
CA THR A 781 -30.65 25.22 21.42
C THR A 781 -32.14 25.18 21.12
N THR A 782 -32.54 24.78 19.91
CA THR A 782 -33.95 24.75 19.48
C THR A 782 -34.37 23.44 18.81
N ASN A 783 -35.65 23.08 18.92
CA ASN A 783 -36.24 21.90 18.26
C ASN A 783 -35.47 20.59 18.56
N MET A 784 -35.61 20.08 19.78
CA MET A 784 -34.96 18.84 20.22
C MET A 784 -35.99 17.79 20.63
N ASP A 785 -35.90 16.58 20.07
CA ASP A 785 -36.73 15.41 20.43
C ASP A 785 -35.85 14.35 21.10
N ILE A 786 -36.16 14.01 22.35
CA ILE A 786 -35.46 13.03 23.17
C ILE A 786 -36.46 11.93 23.50
N SER A 787 -36.24 10.70 23.02
CA SER A 787 -37.16 9.60 23.26
C SER A 787 -36.48 8.27 23.57
N ASN A 788 -37.05 7.42 24.44
CA ASN A 788 -36.48 6.11 24.75
C ASN A 788 -35.03 6.19 25.29
N VAL A 789 -34.80 7.01 26.31
CA VAL A 789 -33.49 7.18 26.96
C VAL A 789 -33.54 6.69 28.40
N ASN A 790 -32.53 5.94 28.82
CA ASN A 790 -32.33 5.56 30.21
C ASN A 790 -31.16 6.37 30.79
N CYS A 791 -31.45 7.26 31.74
CA CYS A 791 -30.49 8.17 32.37
C CYS A 791 -30.27 7.78 33.84
N GLY A 792 -29.02 7.52 34.22
CA GLY A 792 -28.66 7.21 35.60
C GLY A 792 -27.45 6.29 35.74
N PRO A 793 -26.56 6.52 36.74
CA PRO A 793 -26.58 7.64 37.71
C PRO A 793 -26.25 9.01 37.06
N GLY A 794 -26.39 10.12 37.79
CA GLY A 794 -26.08 11.50 37.32
C GLY A 794 -27.10 12.58 37.75
N HIS A 795 -27.08 13.77 37.15
CA HIS A 795 -27.97 14.91 37.42
C HIS A 795 -29.22 14.99 36.51
N GLY A 796 -29.52 13.94 35.74
CA GLY A 796 -30.74 13.91 34.92
C GLY A 796 -30.61 14.67 33.59
N ILE A 797 -31.74 15.20 33.10
CA ILE A 797 -31.79 16.07 31.92
C ILE A 797 -31.94 17.51 32.40
N SER A 798 -30.91 18.31 32.16
CA SER A 798 -30.80 19.68 32.65
C SER A 798 -30.79 20.71 31.52
N VAL A 799 -31.76 21.61 31.54
CA VAL A 799 -31.72 22.86 30.76
C VAL A 799 -31.17 23.94 31.67
N GLY A 800 -29.93 24.39 31.45
CA GLY A 800 -29.21 24.96 32.58
C GLY A 800 -28.09 25.94 32.33
N SER A 801 -27.72 26.61 33.41
CA SER A 801 -26.74 27.71 33.48
C SER A 801 -27.16 28.94 32.67
N LEU A 802 -28.47 29.09 32.44
CA LEU A 802 -29.05 30.19 31.67
C LEU A 802 -29.11 31.48 32.49
N GLY A 803 -28.93 32.59 31.81
CA GLY A 803 -28.90 33.93 32.39
C GLY A 803 -27.51 34.39 32.84
N LYS A 804 -26.46 33.60 32.69
CA LYS A 804 -25.11 33.98 33.16
C LYS A 804 -24.51 35.11 32.32
N ASN A 805 -24.64 35.00 31.00
CA ASN A 805 -23.99 35.87 30.02
C ASN A 805 -25.01 36.77 29.32
N LYS A 806 -24.59 37.97 28.88
CA LYS A 806 -25.47 38.93 28.18
C LYS A 806 -25.93 38.44 26.81
N GLU A 807 -25.12 37.63 26.12
CA GLU A 807 -25.32 37.22 24.72
C GLU A 807 -26.02 35.85 24.57
N GLU A 808 -26.74 35.41 25.58
CA GLU A 808 -27.50 34.16 25.49
C GLU A 808 -28.70 34.29 24.54
N LYS A 809 -29.10 33.16 23.97
CA LYS A 809 -30.22 33.02 23.05
C LYS A 809 -31.28 32.10 23.64
N ASP A 810 -32.51 32.29 23.16
CA ASP A 810 -33.67 31.49 23.53
C ASP A 810 -33.43 29.98 23.37
N VAL A 811 -34.07 29.20 24.23
CA VAL A 811 -34.11 27.74 24.17
C VAL A 811 -35.57 27.34 23.98
N ASN A 812 -35.92 26.76 22.84
CA ASN A 812 -37.33 26.49 22.53
C ASN A 812 -37.55 25.14 21.82
N GLY A 813 -38.75 24.59 22.00
CA GLY A 813 -39.18 23.38 21.29
C GLY A 813 -38.44 22.12 21.76
N LEU A 814 -38.50 21.80 23.05
CA LEU A 814 -37.94 20.58 23.62
C LEU A 814 -39.07 19.57 23.86
N THR A 815 -38.96 18.38 23.29
CA THR A 815 -39.85 17.24 23.57
C THR A 815 -39.05 16.11 24.17
N VAL A 816 -39.45 15.63 25.35
CA VAL A 816 -38.81 14.56 26.11
C VAL A 816 -39.86 13.52 26.43
N ARG A 817 -39.71 12.30 25.91
CA ARG A 817 -40.72 11.25 26.07
C ARG A 817 -40.17 9.86 26.29
N ASP A 818 -40.92 9.02 26.98
CA ASP A 818 -40.57 7.60 27.18
C ASP A 818 -39.15 7.47 27.81
N ILE A 819 -38.93 8.17 28.93
CA ILE A 819 -37.63 8.26 29.62
C ILE A 819 -37.68 7.50 30.94
N VAL A 820 -36.57 6.84 31.29
CA VAL A 820 -36.36 6.26 32.62
C VAL A 820 -35.20 7.00 33.29
N PHE A 821 -35.45 7.61 34.45
CA PHE A 821 -34.44 8.13 35.35
C PHE A 821 -34.18 7.13 36.47
N ASN A 822 -32.94 6.72 36.69
CA ASN A 822 -32.59 5.69 37.68
C ASN A 822 -31.42 6.11 38.58
N GLY A 823 -31.69 6.42 39.84
CA GLY A 823 -30.67 6.80 40.81
C GLY A 823 -29.96 8.12 40.49
N THR A 824 -30.66 9.05 39.82
CA THR A 824 -30.14 10.39 39.51
C THR A 824 -30.41 11.38 40.66
N SER A 825 -29.60 12.43 40.81
CA SER A 825 -29.85 13.51 41.79
C SER A 825 -31.05 14.36 41.41
N ASP A 826 -31.28 14.55 40.12
CA ASP A 826 -32.44 15.26 39.56
C ASP A 826 -33.00 14.46 38.37
N GLY A 827 -34.27 14.66 38.06
CA GLY A 827 -34.91 14.08 36.87
C GLY A 827 -35.01 15.10 35.75
N ILE A 828 -36.07 15.89 35.81
CA ILE A 828 -36.32 17.03 34.92
C ILE A 828 -35.83 18.29 35.62
N ARG A 829 -34.81 18.94 35.06
CA ARG A 829 -34.21 20.11 35.67
C ARG A 829 -34.16 21.31 34.73
N ILE A 830 -34.62 22.47 35.21
CA ILE A 830 -34.44 23.76 34.53
C ILE A 830 -33.80 24.72 35.53
N LYS A 831 -32.56 25.16 35.28
CA LYS A 831 -31.78 25.99 36.21
C LYS A 831 -31.36 27.32 35.57
N THR A 832 -31.78 28.44 36.16
CA THR A 832 -31.41 29.80 35.72
C THR A 832 -30.78 30.58 36.87
N TRP A 833 -29.77 31.39 36.55
CA TRP A 833 -29.06 32.19 37.57
C TRP A 833 -30.03 33.15 38.28
N GLU A 834 -29.87 33.26 39.61
CA GLU A 834 -30.70 34.13 40.46
C GLU A 834 -30.67 35.59 40.01
N SER A 835 -29.54 36.06 39.49
CA SER A 835 -29.42 37.35 38.82
C SER A 835 -28.94 37.15 37.39
N SER A 836 -29.86 37.25 36.42
CA SER A 836 -29.51 37.05 35.02
C SER A 836 -29.05 38.33 34.33
N ALA A 837 -27.98 38.23 33.55
CA ALA A 837 -27.47 39.32 32.70
C ALA A 837 -28.23 39.44 31.36
N SER A 838 -29.00 38.43 30.99
CA SER A 838 -29.77 38.34 29.74
C SER A 838 -31.27 38.15 29.99
N LYS A 839 -32.06 38.59 29.01
CA LYS A 839 -33.51 38.38 28.91
C LYS A 839 -33.79 37.41 27.77
N ILE A 840 -33.88 36.12 28.08
CA ILE A 840 -34.13 35.06 27.10
C ILE A 840 -35.39 34.27 27.43
N LEU A 841 -35.93 33.61 26.42
CA LEU A 841 -37.14 32.80 26.49
C LEU A 841 -36.81 31.31 26.53
N VAL A 842 -37.41 30.59 27.47
CA VAL A 842 -37.46 29.12 27.54
C VAL A 842 -38.92 28.70 27.31
N SER A 843 -39.22 28.13 26.14
CA SER A 843 -40.62 27.88 25.75
C SER A 843 -40.87 26.62 24.93
N ASN A 844 -42.14 26.18 24.94
CA ASN A 844 -42.64 25.01 24.20
C ASN A 844 -41.94 23.71 24.61
N PHE A 845 -41.98 23.40 25.91
CA PHE A 845 -41.36 22.20 26.48
C PHE A 845 -42.43 21.17 26.80
N VAL A 846 -42.23 19.94 26.34
CA VAL A 846 -43.15 18.81 26.59
C VAL A 846 -42.35 17.66 27.18
N TYR A 847 -42.75 17.20 28.36
CA TYR A 847 -42.24 16.04 29.05
C TYR A 847 -43.39 15.04 29.21
N GLU A 848 -43.27 13.84 28.64
CA GLU A 848 -44.36 12.86 28.60
C GLU A 848 -43.89 11.43 28.88
N ASN A 849 -44.63 10.65 29.66
CA ASN A 849 -44.32 9.23 29.93
C ASN A 849 -42.92 9.04 30.54
N ILE A 850 -42.71 9.54 31.75
CA ILE A 850 -41.39 9.51 32.41
C ILE A 850 -41.47 8.67 33.69
N GLN A 851 -40.61 7.66 33.78
CA GLN A 851 -40.47 6.82 34.96
C GLN A 851 -39.30 7.31 35.83
N MET A 852 -39.54 7.50 37.12
CA MET A 852 -38.56 7.92 38.13
C MET A 852 -38.26 6.76 39.09
N ILE A 853 -37.02 6.32 39.18
CA ILE A 853 -36.58 5.25 40.07
C ILE A 853 -35.52 5.81 41.02
N ASN A 854 -35.88 6.00 42.30
CA ASN A 854 -35.01 6.54 43.35
C ASN A 854 -34.31 7.86 42.95
N VAL A 855 -35.05 8.80 42.36
CA VAL A 855 -34.51 10.09 41.92
C VAL A 855 -34.51 11.10 43.07
N GLY A 856 -33.45 11.88 43.25
CA GLY A 856 -33.33 12.94 44.27
C GLY A 856 -34.46 13.96 44.19
N ASN A 857 -34.40 14.83 43.17
CA ASN A 857 -35.41 15.84 42.86
C ASN A 857 -36.03 15.53 41.48
N PRO A 858 -37.15 14.77 41.42
CA PRO A 858 -37.74 14.34 40.16
C PRO A 858 -38.10 15.48 39.20
N ILE A 859 -38.73 16.55 39.69
CA ILE A 859 -39.08 17.74 38.91
C ILE A 859 -38.53 18.96 39.63
N ASN A 860 -37.59 19.67 39.02
CA ASN A 860 -36.86 20.77 39.65
C ASN A 860 -36.67 21.95 38.69
N ILE A 861 -37.48 23.00 38.85
CA ILE A 861 -37.29 24.29 38.18
C ILE A 861 -36.78 25.27 39.23
N ASP A 862 -35.56 25.76 39.03
CA ASP A 862 -34.86 26.62 39.97
C ASP A 862 -34.33 27.87 39.25
N GLN A 863 -35.07 28.98 39.38
CA GLN A 863 -34.62 30.30 38.92
C GLN A 863 -33.81 31.06 39.98
N LYS A 864 -33.48 30.43 41.10
CA LYS A 864 -32.64 30.95 42.20
C LYS A 864 -31.29 30.22 42.24
N TYR A 865 -30.90 29.58 41.13
CA TYR A 865 -29.70 28.75 41.08
C TYR A 865 -28.44 29.56 41.38
N CYS A 866 -27.71 29.12 42.42
CA CYS A 866 -26.42 29.68 42.82
C CYS A 866 -25.48 28.56 43.29
N PRO A 867 -24.49 28.14 42.47
CA PRO A 867 -23.63 27.00 42.79
C PRO A 867 -22.58 27.29 43.87
N HIS A 868 -22.22 28.55 44.11
CA HIS A 868 -21.19 28.95 45.07
C HIS A 868 -21.65 30.16 45.91
N PRO A 869 -22.17 29.95 47.13
CA PRO A 869 -22.46 31.04 48.06
C PRO A 869 -21.16 31.71 48.55
N PRO A 870 -21.10 33.04 48.71
CA PRO A 870 -22.16 34.02 48.50
C PRO A 870 -22.31 34.44 47.03
N CYS A 871 -23.55 34.49 46.54
CA CYS A 871 -23.86 34.89 45.17
C CYS A 871 -23.62 36.41 45.02
N GLU A 872 -22.65 36.81 44.18
CA GLU A 872 -22.19 38.22 44.07
C GLU A 872 -23.26 39.22 43.59
N LYS A 873 -24.41 38.74 43.06
CA LYS A 873 -25.47 39.60 42.54
C LYS A 873 -26.80 39.31 43.23
N LYS A 874 -27.21 40.19 44.15
CA LYS A 874 -28.61 40.26 44.63
C LYS A 874 -29.49 40.79 43.49
N GLY A 875 -30.36 39.96 42.95
CA GLY A 875 -31.23 40.33 41.81
C GLY A 875 -32.33 39.30 41.58
N GLN A 876 -33.06 39.44 40.47
CA GLN A 876 -34.05 38.46 40.04
C GLN A 876 -33.66 37.90 38.67
N SER A 877 -34.03 36.64 38.41
CA SER A 877 -33.83 36.04 37.10
C SER A 877 -34.75 36.72 36.10
N HIS A 878 -34.19 37.12 34.96
CA HIS A 878 -34.91 37.70 33.81
C HIS A 878 -35.12 36.69 32.67
N VAL A 879 -34.95 35.40 32.94
CA VAL A 879 -35.27 34.32 32.00
C VAL A 879 -36.76 34.01 32.11
N GLN A 880 -37.51 34.13 31.01
CA GLN A 880 -38.94 33.79 30.99
C GLN A 880 -39.10 32.30 30.67
N ILE A 881 -39.66 31.52 31.59
CA ILE A 881 -40.08 30.14 31.34
C ILE A 881 -41.58 30.14 31.04
N GLN A 882 -42.01 29.57 29.92
CA GLN A 882 -43.43 29.46 29.58
C GLN A 882 -43.77 28.24 28.73
N ASP A 883 -45.05 27.88 28.65
CA ASP A 883 -45.54 26.77 27.80
C ASP A 883 -44.82 25.44 28.13
N LEU A 884 -44.82 25.07 29.42
CA LEU A 884 -44.21 23.84 29.93
C LEU A 884 -45.30 22.81 30.28
N LYS A 885 -45.26 21.65 29.63
CA LYS A 885 -46.20 20.56 29.84
C LYS A 885 -45.51 19.33 30.39
N LEU A 886 -45.94 18.87 31.57
CA LEU A 886 -45.44 17.69 32.27
C LEU A 886 -46.59 16.68 32.37
N LYS A 887 -46.48 15.55 31.68
CA LYS A 887 -47.56 14.57 31.52
C LYS A 887 -47.11 13.15 31.85
N ASN A 888 -47.91 12.42 32.62
CA ASN A 888 -47.70 10.99 32.92
C ASN A 888 -46.28 10.72 33.47
N ILE A 889 -45.96 11.37 34.59
CA ILE A 889 -44.66 11.23 35.27
C ILE A 889 -44.88 10.45 36.55
N TYR A 890 -44.25 9.29 36.69
CA TYR A 890 -44.53 8.39 37.79
C TYR A 890 -43.29 7.72 38.38
N GLY A 891 -43.38 7.25 39.62
CA GLY A 891 -42.33 6.47 40.27
C GLY A 891 -41.97 7.02 41.65
N THR A 892 -40.67 7.16 41.94
CA THR A 892 -40.17 7.34 43.31
C THR A 892 -39.12 8.44 43.44
N SER A 893 -39.23 9.19 44.53
CA SER A 893 -38.34 10.29 44.94
C SER A 893 -37.58 9.91 46.21
N THR A 894 -36.27 10.21 46.29
CA THR A 894 -35.49 10.03 47.53
C THR A 894 -35.58 11.25 48.44
N ASN A 895 -35.79 12.46 47.90
CA ASN A 895 -36.13 13.65 48.71
C ASN A 895 -37.64 13.75 48.89
N LYS A 896 -38.07 14.44 49.96
CA LYS A 896 -39.49 14.64 50.27
C LYS A 896 -40.18 15.55 49.27
N VAL A 897 -39.50 16.63 48.84
CA VAL A 897 -40.02 17.54 47.80
C VAL A 897 -39.79 16.90 46.43
N ALA A 898 -40.84 16.30 45.87
CA ALA A 898 -40.76 15.61 44.59
C ALA A 898 -40.98 16.56 43.39
N VAL A 899 -41.71 17.65 43.61
CA VAL A 899 -41.98 18.69 42.62
C VAL A 899 -41.57 20.05 43.20
N ASN A 900 -40.53 20.66 42.67
CA ASN A 900 -40.02 21.97 43.07
C ASN A 900 -40.08 22.93 41.87
N LEU A 901 -40.93 23.94 41.94
CA LEU A 901 -41.10 24.96 40.90
C LEU A 901 -40.88 26.36 41.49
N GLN A 902 -39.63 26.82 41.48
CA GLN A 902 -39.22 28.12 42.05
C GLN A 902 -38.91 29.12 40.95
N CYS A 903 -39.88 29.98 40.65
CA CYS A 903 -39.77 30.99 39.60
C CYS A 903 -39.61 32.41 40.18
N SER A 904 -39.05 33.29 39.36
CA SER A 904 -38.77 34.68 39.67
C SER A 904 -40.06 35.49 39.79
N LYS A 905 -40.11 36.43 40.73
CA LYS A 905 -41.27 37.32 40.90
C LYS A 905 -41.47 38.25 39.69
N SER A 906 -40.38 38.72 39.08
CA SER A 906 -40.44 39.59 37.89
C SER A 906 -40.75 38.81 36.60
N PHE A 907 -40.38 37.53 36.55
CA PHE A 907 -40.58 36.66 35.39
C PHE A 907 -41.17 35.32 35.86
N PRO A 908 -42.44 35.31 36.30
CA PRO A 908 -43.10 34.10 36.76
C PRO A 908 -43.18 33.07 35.64
N CYS A 909 -43.16 31.79 36.01
CA CYS A 909 -43.38 30.71 35.05
C CYS A 909 -44.84 30.74 34.58
N LYS A 910 -45.08 30.73 33.26
CA LYS A 910 -46.43 30.87 32.68
C LYS A 910 -46.88 29.61 31.97
N LYS A 911 -48.17 29.29 32.06
CA LYS A 911 -48.79 28.13 31.39
C LYS A 911 -48.05 26.82 31.67
N VAL A 912 -47.82 26.54 32.94
CA VAL A 912 -47.30 25.23 33.38
C VAL A 912 -48.45 24.26 33.51
N GLU A 913 -48.43 23.15 32.77
CA GLU A 913 -49.45 22.09 32.86
C GLU A 913 -48.86 20.85 33.56
N LEU A 914 -49.46 20.44 34.67
CA LEU A 914 -49.19 19.15 35.34
C LEU A 914 -50.34 18.18 35.04
N ILE A 915 -50.04 17.04 34.44
CA ILE A 915 -51.04 16.04 34.04
C ILE A 915 -50.57 14.67 34.49
N ASP A 916 -51.33 13.99 35.35
CA ASP A 916 -50.99 12.63 35.80
C ASP A 916 -49.56 12.50 36.38
N ILE A 917 -49.28 13.23 37.46
CA ILE A 917 -48.02 13.14 38.22
C ILE A 917 -48.23 12.19 39.41
N ASN A 918 -47.43 11.14 39.51
CA ASN A 918 -47.52 10.13 40.57
C ASN A 918 -46.14 9.71 41.11
N LEU A 919 -45.58 10.51 42.01
CA LEU A 919 -44.25 10.39 42.58
C LEU A 919 -44.35 10.13 44.08
N GLU A 920 -43.92 8.94 44.52
CA GLU A 920 -43.92 8.54 45.93
C GLU A 920 -42.55 8.78 46.58
N HIS A 921 -42.52 9.16 47.86
CA HIS A 921 -41.27 9.31 48.59
C HIS A 921 -40.79 7.96 49.17
N LYS A 922 -39.53 7.60 48.94
CA LYS A 922 -38.87 6.39 49.48
C LYS A 922 -37.62 6.68 50.32
N GLY A 923 -37.43 7.93 50.75
CA GLY A 923 -36.27 8.34 51.54
C GLY A 923 -36.38 8.01 53.05
N VAL A 924 -35.29 8.27 53.76
CA VAL A 924 -35.12 7.96 55.20
C VAL A 924 -35.99 8.85 56.09
N GLU A 925 -36.39 10.03 55.59
CA GLU A 925 -37.11 11.06 56.35
C GLU A 925 -38.58 10.68 56.67
N GLY A 926 -39.15 9.68 55.98
CA GLY A 926 -40.52 9.20 56.17
C GLY A 926 -41.62 10.20 55.77
N GLY A 927 -42.80 9.68 55.39
CA GLY A 927 -43.98 10.46 55.01
C GLY A 927 -44.19 10.61 53.49
N PRO A 928 -45.34 11.18 53.06
CA PRO A 928 -45.65 11.35 51.64
C PRO A 928 -44.76 12.40 50.98
N SER A 929 -44.59 12.29 49.66
CA SER A 929 -43.96 13.32 48.85
C SER A 929 -44.74 14.64 48.93
N THR A 930 -44.06 15.76 48.69
CA THR A 930 -44.65 17.11 48.67
C THR A 930 -44.28 17.87 47.39
N ALA A 931 -45.07 18.91 47.08
CA ALA A 931 -44.82 19.84 45.99
C ALA A 931 -44.65 21.28 46.53
N VAL A 932 -43.71 22.05 45.97
CA VAL A 932 -43.44 23.45 46.30
C VAL A 932 -43.47 24.29 45.02
N CYS A 933 -44.27 25.35 45.00
CA CYS A 933 -44.42 26.25 43.86
C CYS A 933 -44.30 27.70 44.33
N GLU A 934 -43.53 28.51 43.60
CA GLU A 934 -43.36 29.94 43.87
C GLU A 934 -43.38 30.71 42.54
N ASN A 935 -44.31 31.68 42.41
CA ASN A 935 -44.50 32.50 41.21
C ASN A 935 -44.75 31.67 39.93
N VAL A 936 -45.63 30.66 40.03
CA VAL A 936 -45.99 29.78 38.91
C VAL A 936 -47.48 29.94 38.59
N ASP A 937 -47.77 30.24 37.32
CA ASP A 937 -49.10 30.26 36.72
C ASP A 937 -49.30 29.02 35.86
N GLY A 938 -50.33 28.22 36.14
CA GLY A 938 -50.48 26.91 35.55
C GLY A 938 -51.79 26.20 35.87
N SER A 939 -51.91 24.95 35.44
CA SER A 939 -53.05 24.09 35.76
C SER A 939 -52.60 22.65 36.04
N ALA A 940 -53.34 21.96 36.91
CA ALA A 940 -53.12 20.54 37.21
C ALA A 940 -54.39 19.73 36.93
N ARG A 941 -54.26 18.53 36.37
CA ARG A 941 -55.39 17.59 36.17
C ARG A 941 -54.95 16.13 36.19
N GLY A 942 -55.88 15.23 36.47
CA GLY A 942 -55.61 13.80 36.57
C GLY A 942 -55.04 13.40 37.93
N THR A 943 -54.24 12.33 37.97
CA THR A 943 -53.60 11.85 39.20
C THR A 943 -52.52 12.84 39.65
N MET A 944 -52.55 13.31 40.91
CA MET A 944 -51.56 14.24 41.46
C MET A 944 -51.06 13.77 42.83
N VAL A 945 -49.98 12.99 42.81
CA VAL A 945 -49.18 12.61 43.96
C VAL A 945 -47.75 13.06 43.65
N PRO A 946 -47.14 13.97 44.42
CA PRO A 946 -47.73 14.74 45.52
C PRO A 946 -48.89 15.66 45.07
N GLN A 947 -49.70 16.10 46.03
CA GLN A 947 -50.73 17.12 45.78
C GLN A 947 -50.07 18.36 45.14
N HIS A 948 -50.66 18.87 44.06
CA HIS A 948 -50.08 19.98 43.31
C HIS A 948 -50.03 21.28 44.14
N CYS A 949 -49.07 22.14 43.82
CA CYS A 949 -48.87 23.45 44.44
C CYS A 949 -49.18 24.63 43.51
N LEU A 950 -49.70 24.36 42.30
CA LEU A 950 -50.09 25.40 41.34
C LEU A 950 -51.33 26.16 41.84
N ASN A 951 -51.33 27.48 41.63
CA ASN A 951 -52.41 28.40 41.96
C ASN A 951 -53.50 28.43 40.89
#